data_AF-A0A9W8NKM0-F1
#
_entry.id   AF-A0A9W8NKM0-F1
#
_cell.length_a   1.000
_cell.length_b   1.000
_cell.length_c   1.000
_cell.angle_alpha   90.00
_cell.angle_beta   90.00
_cell.angle_gamma   90.00
#
_symmetry.space_group_name_H-M   'P 1'
#
loop_
_entity.id
_entity.type
_entity.pdbx_description
1 polymer ?
#
loop_
_entity_poly.entity_id
_entity_poly.type
_entity_poly.pdbx_seq_one_letter_code
_entity_poly.pdbx_strand_id
1 'polypeptide(L)'
;MVYGRTIAGNRLIPNVVDEAARDNPDRVVYTIPHLTDNGDSFEDITALRFANAVNRACRWIEGVLGKGKNFEAIGYIGPHNLTYPIMVLACIKTGYKALLVSPRNSLEGSLAVVDRTECRIWAKSTEHSDLVNQILENRPMEVLQTPTLEELLDPRPVAKYPYTKTWEQANLDPLAVLHTSGSTGLPKPIVMRLGTIASGDAIREIALEQDEEITPSWASQDLVFNPFPWFHAASLMVKLGLNFWLGSTVVTEPTNGVISADSIDRIISNLPVKVFFIPPSIVEELAKTPVTLTKLAACKYIITGGGSLSSQLGDIVNNVVPVRNVYGSTEGGIWAMVAPQKGKDWRTFKFPPELGTELREVTPGLYELFFVKKLQYKRWQGLFYTFPEDTEYSTKDLFAPHPTEPGRWLCVGRADDVVVLSNGEKVQPVDIEACISSHPLVQSALVVGNRRFHPAVLLELRGQAPSTAEGLETLLDKIYAEVVEKANAASPSHARIFRSNMLLTVAGKPFLRTDKGTVKRPAMLRSYEKEIDQFYEKLEAEEAKALSGDMDITSPQGIANSLRNIINILLKKELNDDDNLFTAGFDSLLVFQILGSLRLAAERAKINVTLGPTLIYSNPSLEKLSEAYYNTLYSEATGEDPATATFKLAEDMIAKYTRDLPIDGDTVIVTGTTGSLGTYLLNTLIKNPSVRRVYCFNRSDAEERQRAGFKTKGLTEIWPAKKVQFLTADLSKPDFGLGQGKYDVLLKGVTKIIHNQWPVNFNLDLSSFEPHIRGVRHLVDFAKKSRHGSSLFYISSVGSITKWADDSPVPEAPIHDLTIAGAQGYSLSKLMAENLLEQAVKVSGVDASVCRVGQIAGPVTTGDKGEWNKQEWFPTIVESSKYMKMLPSNLGTLDRIEWVPVDLLAEIVVELAGVGAKKAEFEEDDDELKVYHAVNPKLSYWQVIAPTILKKMPAGTRSVPWTEWVQGLRDHQRTATAKDLPGLKLLEFYEGLIMPEDIKITPFNLETGITSRKSKTLRRLAPVTNDWVDLWLKQWNF
;
A
#
# COMPACT_ATOMS: atom_id res chain seq x y z
N MET A 1 -8.59 -26.21 54.79
CA MET A 1 -9.60 -25.45 54.02
C MET A 1 -9.65 -24.03 54.59
N VAL A 2 -8.84 -23.14 54.04
CA VAL A 2 -8.90 -21.70 54.34
C VAL A 2 -9.74 -21.10 53.22
N TYR A 3 -10.83 -20.40 53.54
CA TYR A 3 -11.58 -19.61 52.56
C TYR A 3 -10.61 -18.56 51.99
N GLY A 4 -10.01 -18.88 50.84
CA GLY A 4 -8.94 -18.12 50.22
C GLY A 4 -9.46 -16.77 49.78
N ARG A 5 -8.69 -15.71 50.06
CA ARG A 5 -8.94 -14.37 49.53
C ARG A 5 -9.17 -14.45 48.02
N THR A 6 -10.31 -13.97 47.55
CA THR A 6 -10.64 -13.89 46.13
C THR A 6 -9.62 -13.00 45.43
N ILE A 7 -8.96 -13.53 44.40
CA ILE A 7 -7.90 -12.87 43.63
C ILE A 7 -8.47 -11.62 42.93
N ALA A 8 -7.79 -10.47 42.98
CA ALA A 8 -8.30 -9.27 42.31
C ALA A 8 -8.40 -9.48 40.80
N GLY A 9 -9.43 -8.94 40.16
CA GLY A 9 -9.71 -9.22 38.73
C GLY A 9 -10.43 -10.54 38.48
N ASN A 10 -10.66 -11.36 39.50
CA ASN A 10 -11.52 -12.55 39.46
C ASN A 10 -12.74 -12.40 40.39
N ARG A 11 -13.28 -11.19 40.52
CA ARG A 11 -14.43 -10.88 41.38
C ARG A 11 -15.58 -10.33 40.55
N LEU A 12 -16.76 -10.92 40.72
CA LEU A 12 -17.95 -10.57 39.95
C LEU A 12 -18.64 -9.37 40.61
N ILE A 13 -18.82 -8.29 39.85
CA ILE A 13 -19.39 -7.04 40.39
C ILE A 13 -20.76 -7.21 41.10
N PRO A 14 -21.70 -8.09 40.67
CA PRO A 14 -22.94 -8.30 41.41
C PRO A 14 -22.70 -8.84 42.84
N ASN A 15 -21.71 -9.71 43.03
CA ASN A 15 -21.34 -10.25 44.33
C ASN A 15 -20.66 -9.19 45.20
N VAL A 16 -19.77 -8.37 44.62
CA VAL A 16 -19.08 -7.30 45.35
C VAL A 16 -20.06 -6.26 45.90
N VAL A 17 -21.14 -5.95 45.17
CA VAL A 17 -22.21 -5.07 45.64
C VAL A 17 -22.96 -5.69 46.83
N ASP A 18 -23.30 -6.97 46.74
CA ASP A 18 -23.98 -7.70 47.84
C ASP A 18 -23.07 -7.84 49.08
N GLU A 19 -21.76 -8.05 48.87
CA GLU A 19 -20.74 -8.09 49.92
C GLU A 19 -20.62 -6.74 50.61
N ALA A 20 -20.55 -5.63 49.87
CA ALA A 20 -20.51 -4.29 50.45
C ALA A 20 -21.73 -4.00 51.32
N ALA A 21 -22.93 -4.38 50.86
CA ALA A 21 -24.17 -4.22 51.63
C ALA A 21 -24.23 -5.13 52.88
N ARG A 22 -23.55 -6.29 52.86
CA ARG A 22 -23.47 -7.21 54.00
C ARG A 22 -22.44 -6.76 55.03
N ASP A 23 -21.25 -6.38 54.55
CA ASP A 23 -20.07 -6.17 55.40
C ASP A 23 -19.97 -4.73 55.92
N ASN A 24 -20.50 -3.76 55.16
CA ASN A 24 -20.56 -2.35 55.55
C ASN A 24 -21.83 -1.66 55.00
N PRO A 25 -23.01 -2.00 55.55
CA PRO A 25 -24.31 -1.56 55.02
C PRO A 25 -24.47 -0.04 54.92
N ASP A 26 -23.88 0.70 55.86
CA ASP A 26 -24.00 2.16 55.99
C ASP A 26 -22.94 2.92 55.16
N ARG A 27 -22.01 2.22 54.49
CA ARG A 27 -21.04 2.87 53.61
C ARG A 27 -21.76 3.62 52.51
N VAL A 28 -21.57 4.93 52.43
CA VAL A 28 -22.04 5.74 51.31
C VAL A 28 -21.29 5.32 50.05
N VAL A 29 -22.00 4.90 49.01
CA VAL A 29 -21.43 4.51 47.72
C VAL A 29 -21.64 5.56 46.65
N TYR A 30 -22.71 6.34 46.76
CA TYR A 30 -23.00 7.47 45.89
C TYR A 30 -23.48 8.67 46.69
N THR A 31 -23.08 9.86 46.27
CA THR A 31 -23.65 11.13 46.72
C THR A 31 -24.22 11.85 45.51
N ILE A 32 -25.52 12.17 45.53
CA ILE A 32 -26.24 12.81 44.42
C ILE A 32 -26.38 14.31 44.70
N PRO A 33 -25.78 15.19 43.88
CA PRO A 33 -25.97 16.63 44.01
C PRO A 33 -27.35 17.08 43.48
N HIS A 34 -28.08 17.83 44.29
CA HIS A 34 -29.31 18.51 43.94
C HIS A 34 -29.05 20.02 43.94
N LEU A 35 -28.64 20.54 42.78
CA LEU A 35 -28.25 21.94 42.60
C LEU A 35 -29.44 22.76 42.09
N THR A 36 -29.99 23.63 42.93
CA THR A 36 -31.16 24.46 42.61
C THR A 36 -30.93 25.93 42.96
N ASP A 37 -31.70 26.84 42.37
CA ASP A 37 -31.63 28.27 42.70
C ASP A 37 -32.05 28.56 44.17
N ASN A 38 -32.81 27.65 44.77
CA ASN A 38 -33.30 27.74 46.14
C ASN A 38 -32.35 27.13 47.18
N GLY A 39 -31.16 26.67 46.75
CA GLY A 39 -30.15 26.06 47.60
C GLY A 39 -29.66 24.70 47.11
N ASP A 40 -28.47 24.33 47.56
CA ASP A 40 -27.81 23.07 47.25
C ASP A 40 -28.09 22.01 48.33
N SER A 41 -28.41 20.80 47.92
CA SER A 41 -28.48 19.64 48.82
C SER A 41 -27.78 18.43 48.20
N PHE A 42 -27.37 17.48 49.04
CA PHE A 42 -26.60 16.30 48.64
C PHE A 42 -27.22 15.06 49.29
N GLU A 43 -27.65 14.10 48.46
CA GLU A 43 -28.28 12.87 48.95
C GLU A 43 -27.28 11.70 48.93
N ASP A 44 -27.02 11.14 50.10
CA ASP A 44 -26.17 9.96 50.25
C ASP A 44 -26.97 8.66 50.08
N ILE A 45 -26.41 7.77 49.24
CA ILE A 45 -26.93 6.43 49.00
C ILE A 45 -25.96 5.42 49.59
N THR A 46 -26.43 4.66 50.58
CA THR A 46 -25.63 3.62 51.25
C THR A 46 -25.56 2.34 50.43
N ALA A 47 -24.55 1.50 50.71
CA ALA A 47 -24.37 0.20 50.07
C ALA A 47 -25.63 -0.68 50.22
N LEU A 48 -26.25 -0.68 51.40
CA LEU A 48 -27.50 -1.42 51.64
C LEU A 48 -28.66 -0.87 50.82
N ARG A 49 -28.84 0.46 50.79
CA ARG A 49 -29.93 1.09 50.02
C ARG A 49 -29.81 0.82 48.53
N PHE A 50 -28.59 0.90 47.98
CA PHE A 50 -28.31 0.57 46.59
C PHE A 50 -28.54 -0.92 46.26
N ALA A 51 -28.03 -1.83 47.10
CA ALA A 51 -28.25 -3.27 46.89
C ALA A 51 -29.72 -3.67 46.98
N ASN A 52 -30.49 -3.04 47.89
CA ASN A 52 -31.94 -3.22 47.96
C ASN A 52 -32.65 -2.72 46.68
N ALA A 53 -32.20 -1.60 46.12
CA ALA A 53 -32.72 -1.11 44.83
C ALA A 53 -32.47 -2.11 43.69
N VAL A 54 -31.28 -2.72 43.63
CA VAL A 54 -30.97 -3.82 42.70
C VAL A 54 -31.88 -5.02 42.95
N ASN A 55 -32.09 -5.43 44.20
CA ASN A 55 -32.97 -6.55 44.54
C ASN A 55 -34.43 -6.29 44.12
N ARG A 56 -34.94 -5.07 44.29
CA ARG A 56 -36.28 -4.68 43.80
C ARG A 56 -36.37 -4.77 42.29
N ALA A 57 -35.40 -4.22 41.59
CA ALA A 57 -35.36 -4.29 40.13
C ALA A 57 -35.28 -5.75 39.64
N CYS A 58 -34.52 -6.63 40.31
CA CYS A 58 -34.51 -8.07 39.98
C CYS A 58 -35.90 -8.71 40.13
N ARG A 59 -36.60 -8.42 41.25
CA ARG A 59 -37.93 -8.95 41.52
C ARG A 59 -38.96 -8.42 40.53
N TRP A 60 -38.83 -7.16 40.13
CA TRP A 60 -39.66 -6.56 39.09
C TRP A 60 -39.44 -7.26 37.75
N ILE A 61 -38.20 -7.37 37.27
CA ILE A 61 -37.87 -8.05 36.01
C ILE A 61 -38.38 -9.50 36.02
N GLU A 62 -38.07 -10.28 37.07
CA GLU A 62 -38.55 -11.67 37.16
C GLU A 62 -40.08 -11.75 37.24
N GLY A 63 -40.73 -10.79 37.90
CA GLY A 63 -42.18 -10.74 38.00
C GLY A 63 -42.89 -10.45 36.67
N VAL A 64 -42.31 -9.61 35.81
CA VAL A 64 -42.91 -9.24 34.52
C VAL A 64 -42.49 -10.13 33.35
N LEU A 65 -41.25 -10.61 33.33
CA LEU A 65 -40.68 -11.37 32.21
C LEU A 65 -40.33 -12.83 32.55
N GLY A 66 -40.26 -13.17 33.84
CA GLY A 66 -39.61 -14.40 34.30
C GLY A 66 -38.08 -14.29 34.33
N LYS A 67 -37.40 -15.43 34.52
CA LYS A 67 -35.94 -15.50 34.43
C LYS A 67 -35.50 -15.69 32.98
N GLY A 68 -34.58 -14.84 32.54
CA GLY A 68 -33.92 -14.96 31.24
C GLY A 68 -33.05 -16.22 31.17
N LYS A 69 -32.91 -16.77 29.96
CA LYS A 69 -32.12 -18.00 29.73
C LYS A 69 -30.88 -17.75 28.89
N ASN A 70 -30.93 -16.76 28.00
CA ASN A 70 -29.91 -16.55 26.97
C ASN A 70 -29.40 -15.10 26.94
N PHE A 71 -29.56 -14.36 28.04
CA PHE A 71 -29.18 -12.95 28.12
C PHE A 71 -29.84 -12.13 27.00
N GLU A 72 -31.16 -12.29 26.87
CA GLU A 72 -31.99 -11.45 26.02
C GLU A 72 -31.77 -9.96 26.39
N ALA A 73 -31.72 -9.09 25.38
CA ALA A 73 -31.44 -7.67 25.59
C ALA A 73 -32.70 -6.93 26.07
N ILE A 74 -32.54 -6.13 27.12
CA ILE A 74 -33.52 -5.15 27.58
C ILE A 74 -32.96 -3.76 27.26
N GLY A 75 -33.56 -3.10 26.27
CA GLY A 75 -33.20 -1.74 25.87
C GLY A 75 -33.67 -0.71 26.89
N TYR A 76 -32.82 0.27 27.20
CA TYR A 76 -33.14 1.33 28.15
C TYR A 76 -32.54 2.68 27.72
N ILE A 77 -33.41 3.68 27.67
CA ILE A 77 -33.07 5.11 27.64
C ILE A 77 -33.94 5.77 28.70
N GLY A 78 -33.31 6.41 29.69
CA GLY A 78 -33.99 7.12 30.75
C GLY A 78 -33.14 8.23 31.37
N PRO A 79 -33.65 8.88 32.43
CA PRO A 79 -32.97 9.97 33.13
C PRO A 79 -31.58 9.58 33.61
N HIS A 80 -30.67 10.55 33.59
CA HIS A 80 -29.27 10.41 34.00
C HIS A 80 -29.15 10.25 35.53
N ASN A 81 -29.46 9.04 36.03
CA ASN A 81 -29.45 8.74 37.46
C ASN A 81 -29.12 7.25 37.73
N LEU A 82 -29.20 6.84 39.00
CA LEU A 82 -28.84 5.49 39.47
C LEU A 82 -29.71 4.36 38.90
N THR A 83 -30.79 4.65 38.18
CA THR A 83 -31.60 3.60 37.53
C THR A 83 -30.77 2.80 36.52
N TYR A 84 -29.81 3.43 35.82
CA TYR A 84 -28.92 2.74 34.89
C TYR A 84 -28.11 1.60 35.53
N PRO A 85 -27.25 1.85 36.54
CA PRO A 85 -26.47 0.78 37.17
C PRO A 85 -27.35 -0.22 37.93
N ILE A 86 -28.51 0.20 38.46
CA ILE A 86 -29.50 -0.72 39.06
C ILE A 86 -30.01 -1.70 38.00
N MET A 87 -30.43 -1.20 36.83
CA MET A 87 -30.91 -2.01 35.72
C MET A 87 -29.83 -2.94 35.15
N VAL A 88 -28.59 -2.46 35.02
CA VAL A 88 -27.44 -3.28 34.58
C VAL A 88 -27.25 -4.49 35.50
N LEU A 89 -27.21 -4.26 36.83
CA LEU A 89 -27.04 -5.34 37.81
C LEU A 89 -28.27 -6.25 37.90
N ALA A 90 -29.48 -5.69 37.76
CA ALA A 90 -30.70 -6.47 37.81
C ALA A 90 -30.87 -7.37 36.59
N CYS A 91 -30.56 -6.88 35.39
CA CYS A 91 -30.58 -7.68 34.16
C CYS A 91 -29.66 -8.90 34.29
N ILE A 92 -28.38 -8.70 34.63
CA ILE A 92 -27.44 -9.82 34.72
C ILE A 92 -27.83 -10.82 35.82
N LYS A 93 -28.37 -10.34 36.97
CA LYS A 93 -28.86 -11.21 38.04
C LYS A 93 -30.07 -12.05 37.63
N THR A 94 -30.89 -11.55 36.73
CA THR A 94 -32.13 -12.21 36.27
C THR A 94 -31.97 -12.98 34.96
N GLY A 95 -30.76 -13.01 34.37
CA GLY A 95 -30.47 -13.76 33.15
C GLY A 95 -30.69 -12.97 31.85
N TYR A 96 -30.76 -11.63 31.93
CA TYR A 96 -30.85 -10.69 30.81
C TYR A 96 -29.56 -9.86 30.68
N LYS A 97 -29.43 -9.09 29.60
CA LYS A 97 -28.38 -8.06 29.47
C LYS A 97 -29.01 -6.69 29.23
N ALA A 98 -28.49 -5.66 29.89
CA ALA A 98 -28.93 -4.30 29.67
C ALA A 98 -28.34 -3.75 28.37
N LEU A 99 -29.18 -3.24 27.46
CA LEU A 99 -28.75 -2.49 26.28
C LEU A 99 -28.89 -1.00 26.57
N LEU A 100 -27.77 -0.30 26.68
CA LEU A 100 -27.73 1.12 26.98
C LEU A 100 -27.50 1.90 25.69
N VAL A 101 -28.53 2.62 25.25
CA VAL A 101 -28.48 3.46 24.04
C VAL A 101 -28.35 4.91 24.45
N SER A 102 -27.50 5.67 23.76
CA SER A 102 -27.40 7.10 23.99
C SER A 102 -28.67 7.82 23.53
N PRO A 103 -29.27 8.68 24.37
CA PRO A 103 -30.39 9.53 23.97
C PRO A 103 -30.02 10.56 22.88
N ARG A 104 -28.71 10.74 22.61
CA ARG A 104 -28.19 11.68 21.62
C ARG A 104 -27.89 11.02 20.27
N ASN A 105 -28.16 9.71 20.13
CA ASN A 105 -28.05 9.03 18.84
C ASN A 105 -29.15 9.50 17.88
N SER A 106 -28.87 9.40 16.57
CA SER A 106 -29.94 9.49 15.57
C SER A 106 -30.88 8.28 15.67
N LEU A 107 -32.09 8.41 15.14
CA LEU A 107 -33.03 7.29 15.02
C LEU A 107 -32.40 6.10 14.28
N GLU A 108 -31.80 6.37 13.12
CA GLU A 108 -31.10 5.35 12.32
C GLU A 108 -29.98 4.66 13.10
N GLY A 109 -29.16 5.44 13.82
CA GLY A 109 -28.07 4.88 14.64
C GLY A 109 -28.60 4.02 15.79
N SER A 110 -29.71 4.43 16.42
CA SER A 110 -30.35 3.67 17.48
C SER A 110 -30.97 2.36 16.96
N LEU A 111 -31.69 2.40 15.83
CA LEU A 111 -32.26 1.22 15.19
C LEU A 111 -31.17 0.21 14.81
N ALA A 112 -30.05 0.67 14.25
CA ALA A 112 -28.92 -0.20 13.91
C ALA A 112 -28.35 -0.95 15.13
N VAL A 113 -28.33 -0.32 16.31
CA VAL A 113 -27.89 -0.95 17.56
C VAL A 113 -28.93 -1.94 18.07
N VAL A 114 -30.21 -1.55 18.06
CA VAL A 114 -31.35 -2.39 18.46
C VAL A 114 -31.41 -3.67 17.63
N ASP A 115 -31.27 -3.55 16.31
CA ASP A 115 -31.33 -4.70 15.39
C ASP A 115 -30.15 -5.64 15.57
N ARG A 116 -28.92 -5.12 15.64
CA ARG A 116 -27.71 -5.93 15.83
C ARG A 116 -27.64 -6.65 17.17
N THR A 117 -28.39 -6.18 18.16
CA THR A 117 -28.47 -6.81 19.49
C THR A 117 -29.68 -7.72 19.63
N GLU A 118 -30.50 -7.81 18.58
CA GLU A 118 -31.76 -8.54 18.56
C GLU A 118 -32.66 -8.18 19.75
N CYS A 119 -32.65 -6.89 20.12
CA CYS A 119 -33.43 -6.41 21.24
C CYS A 119 -34.92 -6.49 20.92
N ARG A 120 -35.68 -7.18 21.79
CA ARG A 120 -37.14 -7.38 21.65
C ARG A 120 -37.94 -6.79 22.81
N ILE A 121 -37.25 -6.32 23.85
CA ILE A 121 -37.83 -5.84 25.09
C ILE A 121 -37.28 -4.44 25.36
N TRP A 122 -38.16 -3.49 25.66
CA TRP A 122 -37.80 -2.12 25.96
C TRP A 122 -38.35 -1.69 27.33
N ALA A 123 -37.44 -1.33 28.24
CA ALA A 123 -37.78 -0.75 29.53
C ALA A 123 -37.98 0.76 29.36
N LYS A 124 -39.23 1.20 29.29
CA LYS A 124 -39.63 2.60 29.09
C LYS A 124 -39.63 3.35 30.42
N SER A 125 -38.82 4.41 30.51
CA SER A 125 -38.85 5.35 31.63
C SER A 125 -40.18 6.09 31.73
N THR A 126 -40.52 6.62 32.90
CA THR A 126 -41.65 7.53 33.10
C THR A 126 -41.43 8.89 32.43
N GLU A 127 -40.18 9.30 32.22
CA GLU A 127 -39.85 10.52 31.48
C GLU A 127 -39.98 10.31 29.97
N HIS A 128 -40.55 11.30 29.28
CA HIS A 128 -40.76 11.26 27.84
C HIS A 128 -39.44 11.41 27.08
N SER A 129 -39.15 10.46 26.18
CA SER A 129 -38.09 10.56 25.20
C SER A 129 -38.66 10.35 23.80
N ASP A 130 -38.58 11.39 22.97
CA ASP A 130 -39.05 11.33 21.57
C ASP A 130 -38.33 10.23 20.78
N LEU A 131 -37.02 10.08 21.02
CA LEU A 131 -36.22 9.05 20.38
C LEU A 131 -36.74 7.64 20.73
N VAL A 132 -37.14 7.39 21.98
CA VAL A 132 -37.71 6.09 22.39
C VAL A 132 -39.02 5.82 21.65
N ASN A 133 -39.91 6.82 21.55
CA ASN A 133 -41.17 6.64 20.81
C ASN A 133 -40.90 6.34 19.33
N GLN A 134 -39.99 7.09 18.70
CA GLN A 134 -39.60 6.85 17.31
C GLN A 134 -38.99 5.45 17.09
N ILE A 135 -38.15 4.97 18.01
CA ILE A 135 -37.60 3.61 17.97
C ILE A 135 -38.73 2.58 18.01
N LEU A 136 -39.68 2.72 18.94
CA LEU A 136 -40.76 1.75 19.12
C LEU A 136 -41.79 1.78 17.98
N GLU A 137 -42.00 2.93 17.35
CA GLU A 137 -42.84 3.07 16.15
C GLU A 137 -42.22 2.37 14.94
N ASN A 138 -40.91 2.52 14.73
CA ASN A 138 -40.20 1.92 13.60
C ASN A 138 -39.82 0.46 13.84
N ARG A 139 -39.66 0.06 15.11
CA ARG A 139 -39.29 -1.29 15.54
C ARG A 139 -40.15 -1.71 16.74
N PRO A 140 -41.37 -2.24 16.51
CA PRO A 140 -42.24 -2.69 17.58
C PRO A 140 -41.57 -3.76 18.46
N MET A 141 -41.65 -3.56 19.78
CA MET A 141 -41.04 -4.39 20.82
C MET A 141 -41.99 -4.54 22.01
N GLU A 142 -41.74 -5.50 22.89
CA GLU A 142 -42.43 -5.61 24.17
C GLU A 142 -42.01 -4.45 25.09
N VAL A 143 -42.95 -3.64 25.55
CA VAL A 143 -42.67 -2.45 26.37
C VAL A 143 -43.00 -2.70 27.82
N LEU A 144 -42.03 -2.46 28.70
CA LEU A 144 -42.17 -2.55 30.15
C LEU A 144 -42.08 -1.16 30.75
N GLN A 145 -42.98 -0.80 31.66
CA GLN A 145 -42.87 0.44 32.41
C GLN A 145 -41.86 0.25 33.55
N THR A 146 -40.72 0.96 33.47
CA THR A 146 -39.68 0.90 34.50
C THR A 146 -40.14 1.58 35.79
N PRO A 147 -39.87 1.00 36.97
CA PRO A 147 -40.08 1.68 38.25
C PRO A 147 -39.27 2.98 38.34
N THR A 148 -39.78 3.98 39.06
CA THR A 148 -39.06 5.23 39.29
C THR A 148 -37.86 5.01 40.22
N LEU A 149 -36.88 5.92 40.19
CA LEU A 149 -35.73 5.82 41.09
C LEU A 149 -36.15 5.88 42.57
N GLU A 150 -37.17 6.66 42.90
CA GLU A 150 -37.72 6.76 44.25
C GLU A 150 -38.30 5.41 44.73
N GLU A 151 -39.09 4.74 43.88
CA GLU A 151 -39.64 3.40 44.17
C GLU A 151 -38.53 2.36 44.36
N LEU A 152 -37.46 2.44 43.58
CA LEU A 152 -36.31 1.53 43.70
C LEU A 152 -35.51 1.80 44.98
N LEU A 153 -35.29 3.07 45.34
CA LEU A 153 -34.52 3.50 46.51
C LEU A 153 -35.32 3.51 47.82
N ASP A 154 -36.57 3.04 47.79
CA ASP A 154 -37.44 2.95 48.96
C ASP A 154 -36.71 2.30 50.17
N PRO A 155 -36.83 2.86 51.38
CA PRO A 155 -36.07 2.38 52.54
C PRO A 155 -36.59 1.06 53.12
N ARG A 156 -37.78 0.59 52.72
CA ARG A 156 -38.37 -0.66 53.24
C ARG A 156 -37.44 -1.86 52.96
N PRO A 157 -37.43 -2.91 53.79
CA PRO A 157 -36.66 -4.11 53.48
C PRO A 157 -37.17 -4.83 52.23
N VAL A 158 -36.28 -5.47 51.47
CA VAL A 158 -36.60 -6.34 50.34
C VAL A 158 -35.83 -7.65 50.43
N ALA A 159 -36.44 -8.76 50.00
CA ALA A 159 -35.78 -10.05 49.99
C ALA A 159 -34.58 -10.06 49.02
N LYS A 160 -33.43 -10.53 49.51
CA LYS A 160 -32.19 -10.62 48.71
C LYS A 160 -32.39 -11.43 47.43
N TYR A 161 -31.71 -11.01 46.38
CA TYR A 161 -31.63 -11.71 45.09
C TYR A 161 -30.15 -12.01 44.77
N PRO A 162 -29.65 -13.22 45.11
CA PRO A 162 -28.22 -13.54 44.99
C PRO A 162 -27.81 -13.85 43.54
N TYR A 163 -26.58 -13.50 43.19
CA TYR A 163 -25.90 -14.01 41.98
C TYR A 163 -24.98 -15.18 42.38
N THR A 164 -25.30 -16.39 41.92
CA THR A 164 -24.70 -17.63 42.44
C THR A 164 -23.63 -18.25 41.56
N LYS A 165 -23.42 -17.74 40.34
CA LYS A 165 -22.39 -18.27 39.43
C LYS A 165 -20.98 -18.00 39.98
N THR A 166 -20.05 -18.93 39.75
CA THR A 166 -18.62 -18.72 40.04
C THR A 166 -17.97 -17.85 38.98
N TRP A 167 -16.75 -17.38 39.25
CA TRP A 167 -15.95 -16.63 38.27
C TRP A 167 -15.78 -17.38 36.94
N GLU A 168 -15.45 -18.68 37.00
CA GLU A 168 -15.23 -19.54 35.84
C GLU A 168 -16.49 -19.68 34.99
N GLN A 169 -17.65 -19.67 35.63
CA GLN A 169 -18.96 -19.79 34.97
C GLN A 169 -19.44 -18.47 34.36
N ALA A 170 -19.01 -17.32 34.90
CA ALA A 170 -19.62 -16.03 34.60
C ALA A 170 -18.69 -14.99 33.98
N ASN A 171 -17.37 -15.21 33.93
CA ASN A 171 -16.45 -14.18 33.41
C ASN A 171 -16.73 -13.74 31.95
N LEU A 172 -17.42 -14.57 31.17
CA LEU A 172 -17.90 -14.23 29.82
C LEU A 172 -19.38 -13.85 29.75
N ASP A 173 -20.09 -13.76 30.87
CA ASP A 173 -21.48 -13.31 30.86
C ASP A 173 -21.57 -11.80 30.48
N PRO A 174 -22.61 -11.39 29.72
CA PRO A 174 -22.76 -10.03 29.23
C PRO A 174 -23.35 -9.11 30.32
N LEU A 175 -22.51 -8.24 30.90
CA LEU A 175 -22.96 -7.29 31.91
C LEU A 175 -23.86 -6.21 31.28
N ALA A 176 -23.38 -5.59 30.20
CA ALA A 176 -24.10 -4.54 29.50
C ALA A 176 -23.68 -4.50 28.02
N VAL A 177 -24.57 -4.04 27.18
CA VAL A 177 -24.28 -3.70 25.79
C VAL A 177 -24.20 -2.19 25.68
N LEU A 178 -23.03 -1.70 25.32
CA LEU A 178 -22.75 -0.31 25.00
C LEU A 178 -22.66 -0.17 23.47
N HIS A 179 -22.45 1.03 22.96
CA HIS A 179 -22.15 1.22 21.55
C HIS A 179 -21.04 2.22 21.31
N THR A 180 -20.31 2.05 20.21
CA THR A 180 -19.32 3.04 19.77
C THR A 180 -20.03 4.32 19.31
N SER A 181 -19.36 5.46 19.44
CA SER A 181 -19.93 6.79 19.13
C SER A 181 -20.13 7.06 17.62
N GLY A 182 -19.85 6.07 16.76
CA GLY A 182 -20.06 6.15 15.31
C GLY A 182 -19.03 7.00 14.56
N SER A 183 -17.79 7.13 15.07
CA SER A 183 -16.73 7.90 14.39
C SER A 183 -16.49 7.42 12.95
N THR A 184 -16.64 6.12 12.66
CA THR A 184 -16.42 5.50 11.34
C THR A 184 -17.69 5.09 10.58
N GLY A 185 -18.89 5.42 11.09
CA GLY A 185 -20.18 5.00 10.49
C GLY A 185 -21.31 4.89 11.51
N LEU A 186 -22.32 4.04 11.25
CA LEU A 186 -23.39 3.77 12.22
C LEU A 186 -22.83 3.14 13.51
N PRO A 187 -23.34 3.52 14.70
CA PRO A 187 -22.93 2.94 15.99
C PRO A 187 -22.91 1.41 15.98
N LYS A 188 -21.87 0.81 16.57
CA LYS A 188 -21.73 -0.65 16.68
C LYS A 188 -21.92 -1.07 18.14
N PRO A 189 -22.75 -2.09 18.43
CA PRO A 189 -22.89 -2.59 19.79
C PRO A 189 -21.62 -3.32 20.24
N ILE A 190 -21.20 -3.08 21.48
CA ILE A 190 -20.08 -3.71 22.17
C ILE A 190 -20.61 -4.34 23.46
N VAL A 191 -20.40 -5.65 23.60
CA VAL A 191 -20.84 -6.40 24.78
C VAL A 191 -19.74 -6.32 25.85
N MET A 192 -19.93 -5.45 26.84
CA MET A 192 -19.08 -5.42 28.03
C MET A 192 -19.39 -6.63 28.90
N ARG A 193 -18.39 -7.49 29.13
CA ARG A 193 -18.54 -8.71 29.93
C ARG A 193 -18.16 -8.49 31.38
N LEU A 194 -18.55 -9.42 32.25
CA LEU A 194 -18.12 -9.42 33.66
C LEU A 194 -16.59 -9.43 33.80
N GLY A 195 -15.88 -10.16 32.93
CA GLY A 195 -14.42 -10.15 32.86
C GLY A 195 -13.83 -8.81 32.39
N THR A 196 -14.50 -8.12 31.47
CA THR A 196 -14.08 -6.79 30.98
C THR A 196 -14.12 -5.76 32.11
N ILE A 197 -15.22 -5.70 32.87
CA ILE A 197 -15.29 -4.76 34.00
C ILE A 197 -14.28 -5.16 35.08
N ALA A 198 -14.19 -6.44 35.43
CA ALA A 198 -13.31 -6.93 36.47
C ALA A 198 -11.82 -6.67 36.20
N SER A 199 -11.38 -6.41 34.97
CA SER A 199 -9.99 -5.99 34.75
C SER A 199 -9.63 -4.68 35.46
N GLY A 200 -10.62 -3.82 35.75
CA GLY A 200 -10.44 -2.65 36.60
C GLY A 200 -10.09 -2.98 38.05
N ASP A 201 -10.52 -4.14 38.55
CA ASP A 201 -10.17 -4.64 39.89
C ASP A 201 -8.69 -5.05 39.97
N ALA A 202 -8.19 -5.65 38.87
CA ALA A 202 -6.82 -6.13 38.76
C ALA A 202 -5.77 -5.01 38.76
N ILE A 203 -6.17 -3.77 38.42
CA ILE A 203 -5.27 -2.59 38.36
C ILE A 203 -4.45 -2.41 39.64
N ARG A 204 -5.02 -2.78 40.80
CA ARG A 204 -4.36 -2.66 42.11
C ARG A 204 -3.20 -3.62 42.34
N GLU A 205 -3.11 -4.66 41.52
CA GLU A 205 -2.04 -5.66 41.58
C GLU A 205 -0.97 -5.43 40.49
N ILE A 206 -1.02 -4.31 39.76
CA ILE A 206 0.03 -3.96 38.80
C ILE A 206 1.34 -3.72 39.56
N ALA A 207 2.43 -4.33 39.09
CA ALA A 207 3.75 -4.11 39.66
C ALA A 207 4.24 -2.70 39.31
N LEU A 208 4.63 -1.93 40.32
CA LEU A 208 5.14 -0.57 40.19
C LEU A 208 6.61 -0.53 40.62
N GLU A 209 7.42 0.28 39.91
CA GLU A 209 8.77 0.61 40.36
C GLU A 209 8.73 1.60 41.54
N GLN A 210 9.88 1.82 42.19
CA GLN A 210 9.97 2.74 43.31
C GLN A 210 9.53 4.15 42.89
N ASP A 211 8.64 4.77 43.67
CA ASP A 211 8.05 6.11 43.45
C ASP A 211 7.07 6.24 42.25
N GLU A 212 6.61 5.12 41.68
CA GLU A 212 5.56 5.12 40.68
C GLU A 212 4.15 5.06 41.29
N GLU A 213 3.20 5.70 40.61
CA GLU A 213 1.77 5.60 40.92
C GLU A 213 1.00 5.13 39.69
N ILE A 214 -0.11 4.44 39.88
CA ILE A 214 -1.02 4.04 38.80
C ILE A 214 -2.23 4.98 38.71
N THR A 215 -2.73 5.22 37.50
CA THR A 215 -3.99 5.93 37.25
C THR A 215 -4.89 5.12 36.30
N PRO A 216 -6.21 5.05 36.52
CA PRO A 216 -6.94 5.61 37.67
C PRO A 216 -6.67 4.82 38.96
N SER A 217 -6.49 5.54 40.07
CA SER A 217 -6.40 4.99 41.43
C SER A 217 -6.75 6.09 42.43
N TRP A 218 -7.27 5.74 43.60
CA TRP A 218 -7.52 6.62 44.74
C TRP A 218 -7.72 5.80 46.02
N ALA A 219 -7.74 6.46 47.18
CA ALA A 219 -7.95 5.78 48.46
C ALA A 219 -9.45 5.53 48.72
N SER A 220 -9.76 4.53 49.53
CA SER A 220 -11.15 4.16 49.87
C SER A 220 -11.97 5.29 50.52
N GLN A 221 -11.32 6.26 51.17
CA GLN A 221 -11.97 7.39 51.82
C GLN A 221 -12.10 8.63 50.93
N ASP A 222 -11.57 8.59 49.70
CA ASP A 222 -11.65 9.73 48.80
C ASP A 222 -13.05 9.86 48.18
N LEU A 223 -13.57 11.08 48.15
CA LEU A 223 -14.73 11.44 47.34
C LEU A 223 -14.27 11.71 45.91
N VAL A 224 -14.90 11.01 44.96
CA VAL A 224 -14.55 11.08 43.54
C VAL A 224 -15.73 11.64 42.75
N PHE A 225 -15.55 12.80 42.12
CA PHE A 225 -16.57 13.34 41.22
C PHE A 225 -16.40 12.75 39.82
N ASN A 226 -17.44 12.09 39.31
CA ASN A 226 -17.45 11.50 37.98
C ASN A 226 -18.79 11.74 37.28
N PRO A 227 -18.88 12.73 36.38
CA PRO A 227 -20.13 13.14 35.76
C PRO A 227 -20.34 12.52 34.37
N PHE A 228 -19.59 11.48 34.00
CA PHE A 228 -19.77 10.83 32.69
C PHE A 228 -21.17 10.19 32.60
N PRO A 229 -21.81 10.16 31.41
CA PRO A 229 -23.12 9.51 31.26
C PRO A 229 -23.11 8.01 31.60
N TRP A 230 -24.16 7.47 32.22
CA TRP A 230 -24.21 6.05 32.61
C TRP A 230 -24.20 5.04 31.46
N PHE A 231 -24.63 5.44 30.26
CA PHE A 231 -24.51 4.66 29.03
C PHE A 231 -23.10 4.69 28.41
N HIS A 232 -22.12 5.30 29.08
CA HIS A 232 -20.72 5.35 28.66
C HIS A 232 -19.84 4.36 29.44
N ALA A 233 -18.89 3.71 28.76
CA ALA A 233 -18.01 2.69 29.36
C ALA A 233 -17.26 3.21 30.60
N ALA A 234 -16.77 4.45 30.57
CA ALA A 234 -16.05 5.05 31.71
C ALA A 234 -16.91 5.11 32.98
N SER A 235 -18.22 5.33 32.85
CA SER A 235 -19.13 5.37 34.00
C SER A 235 -19.32 4.01 34.62
N LEU A 236 -19.49 2.96 33.81
CA LEU A 236 -19.58 1.60 34.33
C LEU A 236 -18.26 1.16 34.98
N MET A 237 -17.11 1.46 34.36
CA MET A 237 -15.81 1.12 34.91
C MET A 237 -15.51 1.87 36.22
N VAL A 238 -15.84 3.16 36.30
CA VAL A 238 -15.50 4.01 37.45
C VAL A 238 -16.59 3.97 38.52
N LYS A 239 -17.81 4.38 38.17
CA LYS A 239 -18.89 4.58 39.14
C LYS A 239 -19.47 3.27 39.65
N LEU A 240 -19.44 2.20 38.85
CA LEU A 240 -19.87 0.87 39.28
C LEU A 240 -18.68 -0.02 39.66
N GLY A 241 -17.66 -0.14 38.81
CA GLY A 241 -16.50 -1.00 39.08
C GLY A 241 -15.58 -0.48 40.20
N LEU A 242 -14.70 0.47 39.86
CA LEU A 242 -13.68 1.01 40.76
C LEU A 242 -14.26 1.51 42.08
N ASN A 243 -15.46 2.11 42.04
CA ASN A 243 -16.17 2.54 43.23
C ASN A 243 -16.29 1.42 44.28
N PHE A 244 -16.82 0.26 43.87
CA PHE A 244 -17.04 -0.85 44.77
C PHE A 244 -15.76 -1.59 45.12
N TRP A 245 -14.80 -1.72 44.20
CA TRP A 245 -13.54 -2.41 44.49
C TRP A 245 -12.64 -1.60 45.41
N LEU A 246 -12.42 -0.31 45.12
CA LEU A 246 -11.60 0.58 45.95
C LEU A 246 -12.33 1.00 47.23
N GLY A 247 -13.64 0.84 47.26
CA GLY A 247 -14.48 1.18 48.40
C GLY A 247 -14.66 2.67 48.64
N SER A 248 -14.57 3.46 47.58
CA SER A 248 -14.74 4.92 47.57
C SER A 248 -16.22 5.35 47.62
N THR A 249 -16.42 6.66 47.67
CA THR A 249 -17.72 7.31 47.44
C THR A 249 -17.67 8.10 46.14
N VAL A 250 -18.61 7.86 45.23
CA VAL A 250 -18.71 8.60 43.97
C VAL A 250 -19.75 9.70 44.07
N VAL A 251 -19.34 10.94 43.84
CA VAL A 251 -20.25 12.07 43.64
C VAL A 251 -20.70 12.05 42.17
N THR A 252 -22.00 11.89 41.93
CA THR A 252 -22.57 11.79 40.59
C THR A 252 -22.76 13.17 39.95
N GLU A 253 -23.19 13.17 38.69
CA GLU A 253 -23.72 14.36 38.04
C GLU A 253 -24.90 14.99 38.82
N PRO A 254 -25.08 16.33 38.75
CA PRO A 254 -26.25 17.00 39.30
C PRO A 254 -27.57 16.53 38.68
N THR A 255 -28.65 16.51 39.45
CA THR A 255 -29.98 16.08 38.98
C THR A 255 -30.58 16.95 37.87
N ASN A 256 -30.15 18.21 37.75
CA ASN A 256 -30.54 19.09 36.64
C ASN A 256 -29.81 18.77 35.31
N GLY A 257 -28.84 17.85 35.32
CA GLY A 257 -28.11 17.39 34.13
C GLY A 257 -27.06 18.37 33.58
N VAL A 258 -26.88 19.55 34.18
CA VAL A 258 -25.92 20.55 33.72
C VAL A 258 -24.59 20.37 34.42
N ILE A 259 -23.54 20.10 33.64
CA ILE A 259 -22.15 20.03 34.12
C ILE A 259 -21.41 21.23 33.55
N SER A 260 -20.99 22.13 34.43
CA SER A 260 -20.29 23.37 34.14
C SER A 260 -19.29 23.71 35.25
N ALA A 261 -18.44 24.71 35.03
CA ALA A 261 -17.57 25.25 36.07
C ALA A 261 -18.36 25.71 37.30
N ASP A 262 -19.55 26.29 37.12
CA ASP A 262 -20.45 26.68 38.23
C ASP A 262 -20.90 25.47 39.07
N SER A 263 -21.36 24.41 38.41
CA SER A 263 -21.76 23.18 39.12
C SER A 263 -20.59 22.58 39.92
N ILE A 264 -19.37 22.64 39.38
CA ILE A 264 -18.15 22.18 40.06
C ILE A 264 -17.81 23.08 41.24
N ASP A 265 -17.93 24.40 41.07
CA ASP A 265 -17.71 25.37 42.13
C ASP A 265 -18.63 25.14 43.33
N ARG A 266 -19.91 24.90 43.07
CA ARG A 266 -20.91 24.56 44.08
C ARG A 266 -20.61 23.25 44.78
N ILE A 267 -20.23 22.21 44.02
CA ILE A 267 -19.88 20.90 44.57
C ILE A 267 -18.63 20.99 45.46
N ILE A 268 -17.53 21.59 44.99
CA ILE A 268 -16.28 21.65 45.77
C ILE A 268 -16.39 22.58 46.99
N SER A 269 -17.32 23.55 46.95
CA SER A 269 -17.57 24.43 48.09
C SER A 269 -18.34 23.75 49.22
N ASN A 270 -19.07 22.66 48.92
CA ASN A 270 -19.89 21.93 49.90
C ASN A 270 -19.36 20.53 50.24
N LEU A 271 -18.63 19.89 49.33
CA LEU A 271 -18.11 18.54 49.49
C LEU A 271 -16.58 18.50 49.39
N PRO A 272 -15.89 17.73 50.25
CA PRO A 272 -14.43 17.61 50.25
C PRO A 272 -13.92 16.66 49.14
N VAL A 273 -14.33 16.89 47.88
CA VAL A 273 -13.95 16.07 46.73
C VAL A 273 -12.43 16.10 46.54
N LYS A 274 -11.81 14.91 46.45
CA LYS A 274 -10.35 14.77 46.32
C LYS A 274 -9.89 14.43 44.91
N VAL A 275 -10.74 13.77 44.12
CA VAL A 275 -10.41 13.36 42.75
C VAL A 275 -11.55 13.77 41.83
N PHE A 276 -11.20 14.45 40.74
CA PHE A 276 -12.15 14.78 39.68
C PHE A 276 -11.82 13.94 38.47
N PHE A 277 -12.70 13.00 38.11
CA PHE A 277 -12.59 12.29 36.84
C PHE A 277 -13.64 12.83 35.88
N ILE A 278 -13.20 13.79 35.05
CA ILE A 278 -14.05 14.64 34.20
C ILE A 278 -13.57 14.62 32.73
N PRO A 279 -14.45 14.88 31.75
CA PRO A 279 -14.05 14.92 30.35
C PRO A 279 -13.21 16.17 30.02
N PRO A 280 -12.38 16.13 28.95
CA PRO A 280 -11.50 17.24 28.56
C PRO A 280 -12.20 18.60 28.43
N SER A 281 -13.42 18.63 27.88
CA SER A 281 -14.18 19.88 27.69
C SER A 281 -14.40 20.65 28.99
N ILE A 282 -14.60 19.93 30.10
CA ILE A 282 -14.79 20.54 31.43
C ILE A 282 -13.46 21.00 32.01
N VAL A 283 -12.37 20.26 31.76
CA VAL A 283 -11.02 20.72 32.13
C VAL A 283 -10.67 22.03 31.43
N GLU A 284 -11.01 22.17 30.14
CA GLU A 284 -10.80 23.39 29.37
C GLU A 284 -11.66 24.57 29.86
N GLU A 285 -12.89 24.29 30.32
CA GLU A 285 -13.75 25.30 30.94
C GLU A 285 -13.18 25.78 32.29
N LEU A 286 -12.64 24.85 33.10
CA LEU A 286 -11.97 25.17 34.37
C LEU A 286 -10.71 26.03 34.16
N ALA A 287 -9.92 25.74 33.12
CA ALA A 287 -8.76 26.55 32.74
C ALA A 287 -9.13 28.03 32.49
N LYS A 288 -10.37 28.27 32.06
CA LYS A 288 -10.93 29.59 31.75
C LYS A 288 -11.66 30.23 32.95
N THR A 289 -11.72 29.56 34.09
CA THR A 289 -12.46 30.00 35.30
C THR A 289 -11.52 30.03 36.52
N PRO A 290 -10.65 31.06 36.65
CA PRO A 290 -9.58 31.09 37.67
C PRO A 290 -10.06 30.95 39.12
N VAL A 291 -11.24 31.50 39.43
CA VAL A 291 -11.83 31.45 40.79
C VAL A 291 -12.09 30.00 41.21
N THR A 292 -12.79 29.23 40.36
CA THR A 292 -13.08 27.82 40.60
C THR A 292 -11.82 26.97 40.52
N LEU A 293 -10.92 27.25 39.56
CA LEU A 293 -9.66 26.53 39.43
C LEU A 293 -8.79 26.60 40.68
N THR A 294 -8.74 27.77 41.34
CA THR A 294 -7.95 27.95 42.57
C THR A 294 -8.46 27.06 43.71
N LYS A 295 -9.78 26.82 43.79
CA LYS A 295 -10.36 25.91 44.79
C LYS A 295 -9.92 24.46 44.58
N LEU A 296 -9.63 24.06 43.34
CA LEU A 296 -9.17 22.71 42.99
C LEU A 296 -7.72 22.42 43.42
N ALA A 297 -6.95 23.43 43.85
CA ALA A 297 -5.58 23.22 44.36
C ALA A 297 -5.52 22.29 45.60
N ALA A 298 -6.63 22.16 46.34
CA ALA A 298 -6.74 21.26 47.49
C ALA A 298 -7.07 19.80 47.13
N CYS A 299 -7.30 19.52 45.85
CA CYS A 299 -7.56 18.18 45.32
C CYS A 299 -6.24 17.45 45.01
N LYS A 300 -6.30 16.12 44.95
CA LYS A 300 -5.12 15.28 44.68
C LYS A 300 -4.70 15.36 43.22
N TYR A 301 -5.65 15.18 42.32
CA TYR A 301 -5.45 15.25 40.87
C TYR A 301 -6.79 15.31 40.13
N ILE A 302 -6.72 15.79 38.90
CA ILE A 302 -7.78 15.69 37.90
C ILE A 302 -7.41 14.56 36.94
N ILE A 303 -8.29 13.59 36.79
CA ILE A 303 -8.20 12.54 35.77
C ILE A 303 -9.05 12.95 34.58
N THR A 304 -8.46 12.92 33.40
CA THR A 304 -9.16 13.22 32.14
C THR A 304 -8.89 12.12 31.11
N GLY A 305 -9.83 11.89 30.21
CA GLY A 305 -9.68 10.90 29.16
C GLY A 305 -10.89 10.78 28.26
N GLY A 306 -10.76 9.98 27.20
CA GLY A 306 -11.81 9.76 26.20
C GLY A 306 -11.90 10.82 25.10
N GLY A 307 -10.98 11.79 25.07
CA GLY A 307 -10.75 12.80 24.04
C GLY A 307 -9.43 13.54 24.29
N SER A 308 -8.98 14.34 23.32
CA SER A 308 -7.78 15.17 23.48
C SER A 308 -8.07 16.39 24.37
N LEU A 309 -7.09 16.79 25.17
CA LEU A 309 -7.09 18.03 25.96
C LEU A 309 -6.04 18.97 25.37
N SER A 310 -6.41 20.24 25.11
CA SER A 310 -5.46 21.25 24.63
C SER A 310 -4.23 21.34 25.56
N SER A 311 -3.02 21.28 24.99
CA SER A 311 -1.77 21.44 25.77
C SER A 311 -1.77 22.73 26.61
N GLN A 312 -2.08 23.88 26.01
CA GLN A 312 -2.05 25.18 26.71
C GLN A 312 -3.03 25.22 27.90
N LEU A 313 -4.30 24.89 27.67
CA LEU A 313 -5.32 24.87 28.73
C LEU A 313 -5.05 23.79 29.78
N GLY A 314 -4.54 22.63 29.37
CA GLY A 314 -4.13 21.57 30.29
C GLY A 314 -2.96 21.98 31.17
N ASP A 315 -1.97 22.71 30.63
CA ASP A 315 -0.83 23.25 31.41
C ASP A 315 -1.29 24.26 32.46
N ILE A 316 -2.27 25.13 32.13
CA ILE A 316 -2.87 26.07 33.09
C ILE A 316 -3.46 25.30 34.28
N VAL A 317 -4.21 24.24 34.02
CA VAL A 317 -4.82 23.42 35.08
C VAL A 317 -3.77 22.63 35.85
N ASN A 318 -2.82 21.99 35.13
CA ASN A 318 -1.75 21.16 35.71
C ASN A 318 -0.83 21.94 36.65
N ASN A 319 -0.66 23.24 36.42
CA ASN A 319 0.08 24.13 37.30
C ASN A 319 -0.62 24.38 38.64
N VAL A 320 -1.93 24.17 38.73
CA VAL A 320 -2.73 24.35 39.95
C VAL A 320 -3.00 23.01 40.64
N VAL A 321 -3.42 22.00 39.88
CA VAL A 321 -3.74 20.66 40.36
C VAL A 321 -3.22 19.64 39.34
N PRO A 322 -2.49 18.58 39.76
CA PRO A 322 -1.92 17.63 38.82
C PRO A 322 -2.99 17.02 37.89
N VAL A 323 -2.74 17.08 36.58
CA VAL A 323 -3.58 16.44 35.56
C VAL A 323 -3.01 15.07 35.25
N ARG A 324 -3.86 14.05 35.19
CA ARG A 324 -3.52 12.67 34.80
C ARG A 324 -4.36 12.27 33.62
N ASN A 325 -3.71 11.86 32.54
CA ASN A 325 -4.42 11.33 31.38
C ASN A 325 -4.67 9.83 31.55
N VAL A 326 -5.87 9.38 31.20
CA VAL A 326 -6.21 7.95 31.14
C VAL A 326 -6.63 7.56 29.73
N TYR A 327 -6.19 6.39 29.33
CA TYR A 327 -6.45 5.83 28.01
C TYR A 327 -7.46 4.70 28.13
N GLY A 328 -8.40 4.64 27.20
CA GLY A 328 -9.53 3.73 27.28
C GLY A 328 -10.35 3.68 25.99
N SER A 329 -11.09 2.58 25.84
CA SER A 329 -12.00 2.34 24.72
C SER A 329 -13.31 1.73 25.20
N THR A 330 -14.29 1.59 24.32
CA THR A 330 -15.54 0.88 24.67
C THR A 330 -15.27 -0.62 24.78
N GLU A 331 -14.35 -1.10 23.96
CA GLU A 331 -13.92 -2.48 23.76
C GLU A 331 -13.15 -3.04 24.97
N GLY A 332 -12.16 -2.29 25.46
CA GLY A 332 -11.27 -2.72 26.54
C GLY A 332 -11.53 -2.06 27.90
N GLY A 333 -12.46 -1.11 27.97
CA GLY A 333 -12.69 -0.32 29.18
C GLY A 333 -11.60 0.74 29.39
N ILE A 334 -11.30 1.04 30.66
CA ILE A 334 -10.22 1.96 31.04
C ILE A 334 -8.99 1.13 31.38
N TRP A 335 -7.87 1.45 30.73
CA TRP A 335 -6.58 0.81 31.01
C TRP A 335 -5.76 1.63 31.99
N ALA A 336 -5.05 0.92 32.86
CA ALA A 336 -4.17 1.52 33.83
C ALA A 336 -2.92 2.11 33.16
N MET A 337 -2.51 3.29 33.61
CA MET A 337 -1.29 3.95 33.16
C MET A 337 -0.41 4.27 34.35
N VAL A 338 0.90 4.18 34.18
CA VAL A 338 1.82 4.73 35.17
C VAL A 338 1.72 6.25 35.10
N ALA A 339 1.22 6.85 36.17
CA ALA A 339 0.98 8.27 36.27
C ALA A 339 2.30 9.04 36.07
N PRO A 340 2.26 10.20 35.40
CA PRO A 340 3.41 11.10 35.38
C PRO A 340 3.69 11.59 36.80
N GLN A 341 4.98 11.70 37.17
CA GLN A 341 5.38 12.29 38.43
C GLN A 341 5.00 13.78 38.46
N LYS A 342 4.81 14.33 39.67
CA LYS A 342 4.45 15.75 39.83
C LYS A 342 5.50 16.65 39.14
N GLY A 343 5.04 17.59 38.31
CA GLY A 343 5.89 18.51 37.56
C GLY A 343 6.50 17.92 36.28
N LYS A 344 6.19 16.66 35.93
CA LYS A 344 6.49 16.07 34.62
C LYS A 344 5.38 16.35 33.62
N ASP A 345 5.63 16.00 32.35
CA ASP A 345 4.66 16.21 31.28
C ASP A 345 3.43 15.31 31.47
N TRP A 346 2.29 15.95 31.78
CA TRP A 346 1.01 15.29 32.05
C TRP A 346 0.41 14.60 30.81
N ARG A 347 0.91 14.93 29.60
CA ARG A 347 0.43 14.39 28.32
C ARG A 347 0.97 13.00 28.01
N THR A 348 1.90 12.50 28.81
CA THR A 348 2.62 11.26 28.56
C THR A 348 1.87 10.02 29.04
N PHE A 349 2.09 8.90 28.35
CA PHE A 349 1.60 7.57 28.70
C PHE A 349 2.78 6.61 28.93
N LYS A 350 2.72 5.85 30.02
CA LYS A 350 3.61 4.70 30.27
C LYS A 350 2.73 3.49 30.54
N PHE A 351 2.81 2.50 29.66
CA PHE A 351 1.96 1.31 29.66
C PHE A 351 2.55 0.21 30.54
N PRO A 352 1.81 -0.30 31.55
CA PRO A 352 2.25 -1.46 32.32
C PRO A 352 2.35 -2.73 31.45
N PRO A 353 3.37 -3.59 31.65
CA PRO A 353 3.54 -4.83 30.90
C PRO A 353 2.33 -5.79 30.96
N GLU A 354 1.58 -5.77 32.06
CA GLU A 354 0.39 -6.59 32.30
C GLU A 354 -0.75 -6.29 31.33
N LEU A 355 -0.75 -5.11 30.70
CA LEU A 355 -1.70 -4.81 29.63
C LEU A 355 -1.38 -5.60 28.35
N GLY A 356 -0.16 -6.13 28.20
CA GLY A 356 0.31 -6.81 27.00
C GLY A 356 0.39 -5.88 25.79
N THR A 357 0.73 -4.61 26.01
CA THR A 357 0.85 -3.61 24.94
C THR A 357 2.14 -3.76 24.14
N GLU A 358 2.06 -3.55 22.84
CA GLU A 358 3.19 -3.45 21.91
C GLU A 358 3.04 -2.17 21.09
N LEU A 359 4.10 -1.38 21.01
CA LEU A 359 4.18 -0.20 20.14
C LEU A 359 5.01 -0.57 18.92
N ARG A 360 4.35 -0.69 17.76
CA ARG A 360 4.96 -1.15 16.51
C ARG A 360 5.19 0.03 15.59
N GLU A 361 6.43 0.24 15.12
CA GLU A 361 6.76 1.37 14.25
C GLU A 361 6.06 1.23 12.89
N VAL A 362 5.36 2.29 12.47
CA VAL A 362 4.66 2.34 11.17
C VAL A 362 5.35 3.27 10.17
N THR A 363 5.95 4.35 10.66
CA THR A 363 6.83 5.26 9.94
C THR A 363 7.90 5.75 10.91
N PRO A 364 9.10 6.15 10.46
CA PRO A 364 10.18 6.56 11.36
C PRO A 364 9.71 7.55 12.44
N GLY A 365 9.83 7.15 13.71
CA GLY A 365 9.45 7.96 14.87
C GLY A 365 7.96 7.93 15.27
N LEU A 366 7.13 7.13 14.59
CA LEU A 366 5.69 7.01 14.86
C LEU A 366 5.27 5.54 14.97
N TYR A 367 4.57 5.22 16.05
CA TYR A 367 4.28 3.85 16.48
C TYR A 367 2.79 3.64 16.69
N GLU A 368 2.24 2.54 16.18
CA GLU A 368 0.85 2.15 16.45
C GLU A 368 0.78 1.27 17.70
N LEU A 369 -0.19 1.54 18.59
CA LEU A 369 -0.42 0.75 19.79
C LEU A 369 -1.26 -0.51 19.50
N PHE A 370 -0.72 -1.66 19.87
CA PHE A 370 -1.38 -2.97 19.84
C PHE A 370 -1.54 -3.52 21.26
N PHE A 371 -2.63 -4.23 21.51
CA PHE A 371 -2.77 -5.12 22.67
C PHE A 371 -2.60 -6.56 22.20
N VAL A 372 -1.73 -7.33 22.85
CA VAL A 372 -1.43 -8.73 22.52
C VAL A 372 -1.80 -9.62 23.71
N LYS A 373 -2.57 -10.66 23.44
CA LYS A 373 -3.10 -11.56 24.47
C LYS A 373 -1.97 -12.36 25.12
N LYS A 374 -1.80 -12.17 26.41
CA LYS A 374 -0.81 -12.86 27.24
C LYS A 374 -1.54 -13.60 28.36
N LEU A 375 -1.56 -14.93 28.31
CA LEU A 375 -2.35 -15.76 29.23
C LEU A 375 -2.02 -15.48 30.71
N GLN A 376 -0.74 -15.23 31.02
CA GLN A 376 -0.30 -14.86 32.36
C GLN A 376 -0.86 -13.53 32.86
N TYR A 377 -1.27 -12.64 31.94
CA TYR A 377 -1.84 -11.34 32.24
C TYR A 377 -3.34 -11.21 31.93
N LYS A 378 -4.02 -12.34 31.69
CA LYS A 378 -5.45 -12.37 31.32
C LYS A 378 -6.34 -11.49 32.21
N ARG A 379 -6.04 -11.38 33.51
CA ARG A 379 -6.83 -10.58 34.48
C ARG A 379 -6.83 -9.07 34.21
N TRP A 380 -5.79 -8.54 33.58
CA TRP A 380 -5.67 -7.11 33.26
C TRP A 380 -6.15 -6.76 31.85
N GLN A 381 -6.29 -7.76 30.98
CA GLN A 381 -6.60 -7.57 29.57
C GLN A 381 -8.11 -7.66 29.31
N GLY A 382 -8.86 -6.69 29.82
CA GLY A 382 -10.33 -6.59 29.67
C GLY A 382 -10.82 -6.76 28.22
N LEU A 383 -10.03 -6.30 27.26
CA LEU A 383 -10.30 -6.41 25.83
C LEU A 383 -10.49 -7.86 25.34
N PHE A 384 -9.72 -8.82 25.85
CA PHE A 384 -9.85 -10.24 25.47
C PHE A 384 -10.94 -10.99 26.24
N TYR A 385 -11.68 -10.31 27.12
CA TYR A 385 -12.99 -10.80 27.56
C TYR A 385 -14.07 -10.33 26.60
N THR A 386 -14.02 -9.07 26.17
CA THR A 386 -14.93 -8.54 25.15
C THR A 386 -14.83 -9.32 23.84
N PHE A 387 -13.59 -9.57 23.39
CA PHE A 387 -13.27 -10.36 22.19
C PHE A 387 -12.45 -11.61 22.57
N PRO A 388 -13.11 -12.70 22.99
CA PRO A 388 -12.42 -13.88 23.51
C PRO A 388 -11.62 -14.65 22.45
N GLU A 389 -12.00 -14.55 21.18
CA GLU A 389 -11.34 -15.23 20.06
C GLU A 389 -10.11 -14.48 19.54
N ASP A 390 -10.01 -13.17 19.80
CA ASP A 390 -8.90 -12.36 19.34
C ASP A 390 -7.62 -12.69 20.10
N THR A 391 -6.49 -12.69 19.39
CA THR A 391 -5.14 -12.86 19.94
C THR A 391 -4.36 -11.55 20.01
N GLU A 392 -4.71 -10.58 19.16
CA GLU A 392 -4.18 -9.23 19.19
C GLU A 392 -5.26 -8.23 18.75
N TYR A 393 -5.09 -6.96 19.14
CA TYR A 393 -6.01 -5.89 18.81
C TYR A 393 -5.23 -4.62 18.48
N SER A 394 -5.48 -4.09 17.28
CA SER A 394 -4.95 -2.82 16.80
C SER A 394 -5.85 -1.68 17.26
N THR A 395 -5.28 -0.73 18.00
CA THR A 395 -6.03 0.46 18.42
C THR A 395 -6.18 1.48 17.30
N LYS A 396 -5.25 1.49 16.33
CA LYS A 396 -5.04 2.54 15.32
C LYS A 396 -4.65 3.90 15.90
N ASP A 397 -4.34 3.96 17.18
CA ASP A 397 -3.83 5.16 17.84
C ASP A 397 -2.30 5.18 17.69
N LEU A 398 -1.79 6.34 17.30
CA LEU A 398 -0.39 6.59 16.99
C LEU A 398 0.29 7.35 18.13
N PHE A 399 1.48 6.89 18.47
CA PHE A 399 2.31 7.39 19.55
C PHE A 399 3.71 7.74 19.05
N ALA A 400 4.32 8.75 19.66
CA ALA A 400 5.72 9.08 19.51
C ALA A 400 6.44 8.92 20.86
N PRO A 401 7.71 8.49 20.88
CA PRO A 401 8.49 8.45 22.12
C PRO A 401 8.66 9.86 22.68
N HIS A 402 8.56 10.02 24.00
CA HIS A 402 8.82 11.30 24.64
C HIS A 402 10.31 11.67 24.49
N PRO A 403 10.66 12.91 24.11
CA PRO A 403 12.03 13.28 23.75
C PRO A 403 13.02 13.19 24.91
N THR A 404 12.55 13.31 26.16
CA THR A 404 13.42 13.38 27.36
C THR A 404 13.07 12.38 28.46
N GLU A 405 12.01 11.58 28.31
CA GLU A 405 11.56 10.62 29.32
C GLU A 405 11.46 9.22 28.71
N PRO A 406 12.52 8.41 28.81
CA PRO A 406 12.54 7.06 28.25
C PRO A 406 11.38 6.20 28.76
N GLY A 407 10.75 5.45 27.86
CA GLY A 407 9.61 4.58 28.17
C GLY A 407 8.25 5.29 28.30
N ARG A 408 8.22 6.62 28.17
CA ARG A 408 6.99 7.42 28.06
C ARG A 408 6.71 7.80 26.62
N TRP A 409 5.42 7.91 26.31
CA TRP A 409 4.90 8.08 24.95
C TRP A 409 3.90 9.22 24.90
N LEU A 410 3.91 9.97 23.80
CA LEU A 410 2.94 11.02 23.50
C LEU A 410 1.94 10.48 22.47
N CYS A 411 0.64 10.62 22.76
CA CYS A 411 -0.40 10.29 21.79
C CYS A 411 -0.43 11.39 20.71
N VAL A 412 -0.12 11.03 19.46
CA VAL A 412 -0.05 11.95 18.32
C VAL A 412 -1.40 12.07 17.61
N GLY A 413 -2.22 11.03 17.69
CA GLY A 413 -3.57 10.99 17.12
C GLY A 413 -3.86 9.63 16.54
N ARG A 414 -4.69 9.57 15.50
CA ARG A 414 -5.07 8.31 14.88
C ARG A 414 -4.60 8.16 13.44
N ALA A 415 -4.32 6.93 13.06
CA ALA A 415 -3.91 6.58 11.70
C ALA A 415 -5.00 6.88 10.65
N ASP A 416 -6.28 6.92 11.05
CA ASP A 416 -7.42 7.21 10.18
C ASP A 416 -7.84 8.69 10.15
N ASP A 417 -7.24 9.55 11.00
CA ASP A 417 -7.52 10.99 11.04
C ASP A 417 -6.53 11.85 10.22
N VAL A 418 -5.51 11.24 9.63
CA VAL A 418 -4.48 11.95 8.84
C VAL A 418 -5.10 12.58 7.59
N VAL A 419 -4.92 13.89 7.42
CA VAL A 419 -5.34 14.60 6.20
C VAL A 419 -4.26 14.42 5.14
N VAL A 420 -4.62 13.80 4.01
CA VAL A 420 -3.70 13.58 2.90
C VAL A 420 -4.00 14.62 1.82
N LEU A 421 -3.09 15.57 1.64
CA LEU A 421 -3.20 16.61 0.62
C LEU A 421 -3.01 16.02 -0.78
N SER A 422 -3.46 16.74 -1.82
CA SER A 422 -3.34 16.31 -3.22
C SER A 422 -1.90 16.13 -3.71
N ASN A 423 -0.93 16.76 -3.05
CA ASN A 423 0.50 16.60 -3.29
C ASN A 423 1.11 15.37 -2.57
N GLY A 424 0.30 14.59 -1.84
CA GLY A 424 0.73 13.40 -1.11
C GLY A 424 1.26 13.68 0.30
N GLU A 425 1.38 14.95 0.69
CA GLU A 425 1.82 15.32 2.02
C GLU A 425 0.75 14.99 3.07
N LYS A 426 1.23 14.51 4.22
CA LYS A 426 0.38 14.14 5.36
C LYS A 426 0.39 15.27 6.37
N VAL A 427 -0.81 15.73 6.72
CA VAL A 427 -1.04 16.74 7.75
C VAL A 427 -1.67 16.05 8.95
N GLN A 428 -1.01 16.16 10.10
CA GLN A 428 -1.57 15.72 11.37
C GLN A 428 -2.43 16.87 11.94
N PRO A 429 -3.76 16.72 12.00
CA PRO A 429 -4.64 17.86 12.25
C PRO A 429 -4.76 18.22 13.73
N VAL A 430 -4.55 17.27 14.63
CA VAL A 430 -4.97 17.37 16.05
C VAL A 430 -4.34 18.55 16.78
N ASP A 431 -3.03 18.75 16.65
CA ASP A 431 -2.33 19.84 17.36
C ASP A 431 -2.68 21.22 16.80
N ILE A 432 -2.87 21.30 15.47
CA ILE A 432 -3.30 22.54 14.79
C ILE A 432 -4.69 22.94 15.28
N GLU A 433 -5.64 22.01 15.29
CA GLU A 433 -7.01 22.23 15.75
C GLU A 433 -7.07 22.63 17.23
N ALA A 434 -6.30 21.94 18.08
CA ALA A 434 -6.23 22.24 19.50
C ALA A 434 -5.66 23.64 19.77
N CYS A 435 -4.59 24.03 19.05
CA CYS A 435 -4.02 25.37 19.17
C CYS A 435 -5.00 26.46 18.72
N ILE A 436 -5.73 26.24 17.62
CA ILE A 436 -6.70 27.23 17.13
C ILE A 436 -7.91 27.32 18.08
N SER A 437 -8.36 26.18 18.62
CA SER A 437 -9.48 26.11 19.56
C SER A 437 -9.17 26.72 20.93
N SER A 438 -7.90 27.02 21.24
CA SER A 438 -7.54 27.71 22.49
C SER A 438 -7.93 29.19 22.47
N HIS A 439 -8.16 29.78 21.30
CA HIS A 439 -8.57 31.17 21.16
C HIS A 439 -9.97 31.41 21.78
N PRO A 440 -10.18 32.49 22.58
CA PRO A 440 -11.44 32.72 23.31
C PRO A 440 -12.70 32.80 22.45
N LEU A 441 -12.57 33.21 21.19
CA LEU A 441 -13.69 33.36 20.25
C LEU A 441 -13.97 32.09 19.41
N VAL A 442 -13.13 31.05 19.52
CA VAL A 442 -13.29 29.79 18.80
C VAL A 442 -13.90 28.75 19.74
N GLN A 443 -14.99 28.12 19.32
CA GLN A 443 -15.61 27.00 20.02
C GLN A 443 -14.94 25.69 19.63
N SER A 444 -14.70 25.47 18.33
CA SER A 444 -13.99 24.31 17.81
C SER A 444 -13.39 24.62 16.43
N ALA A 445 -12.27 23.97 16.13
CA ALA A 445 -11.62 24.01 14.83
C ALA A 445 -11.53 22.60 14.24
N LEU A 446 -11.66 22.49 12.92
CA LEU A 446 -11.46 21.24 12.18
C LEU A 446 -10.56 21.53 10.98
N VAL A 447 -9.41 20.88 10.92
CA VAL A 447 -8.55 20.95 9.73
C VAL A 447 -9.17 20.11 8.64
N VAL A 448 -9.33 20.73 7.48
CA VAL A 448 -9.90 20.15 6.26
C VAL A 448 -8.90 20.29 5.12
N GLY A 449 -9.25 19.77 3.94
CA GLY A 449 -8.38 19.84 2.77
C GLY A 449 -7.82 18.47 2.34
N ASN A 450 -8.47 17.37 2.75
CA ASN A 450 -8.14 16.07 2.20
C ASN A 450 -8.32 16.09 0.68
N ARG A 451 -7.29 15.68 -0.07
CA ARG A 451 -7.19 15.79 -1.53
C ARG A 451 -7.26 17.22 -2.07
N ARG A 452 -7.03 18.24 -1.23
CA ARG A 452 -6.86 19.65 -1.64
C ARG A 452 -5.37 20.03 -1.59
N PHE A 453 -5.00 21.15 -2.20
CA PHE A 453 -3.60 21.52 -2.37
C PHE A 453 -2.96 22.07 -1.08
N HIS A 454 -3.71 22.85 -0.32
CA HIS A 454 -3.34 23.34 1.01
C HIS A 454 -4.41 22.95 2.03
N PRO A 455 -4.03 22.76 3.31
CA PRO A 455 -5.00 22.60 4.37
C PRO A 455 -5.79 23.91 4.56
N ALA A 456 -7.01 23.75 5.03
CA ALA A 456 -7.86 24.84 5.49
C ALA A 456 -8.40 24.49 6.88
N VAL A 457 -8.97 25.47 7.58
CA VAL A 457 -9.61 25.24 8.87
C VAL A 457 -11.07 25.70 8.84
N LEU A 458 -11.96 24.79 9.21
CA LEU A 458 -13.35 25.10 9.52
C LEU A 458 -13.47 25.48 10.99
N LEU A 459 -14.00 26.67 11.26
CA LEU A 459 -14.12 27.25 12.59
C LEU A 459 -15.59 27.38 12.98
N GLU A 460 -15.90 26.89 14.16
CA GLU A 460 -17.13 27.24 14.87
C GLU A 460 -16.79 28.30 15.91
N LEU A 461 -17.49 29.44 15.88
CA LEU A 461 -17.24 30.56 16.78
C LEU A 461 -18.09 30.46 18.05
N ARG A 462 -17.59 31.04 19.14
CA ARG A 462 -18.39 31.25 20.36
C ARG A 462 -19.23 32.51 20.22
N GLY A 463 -20.54 32.38 20.38
CA GLY A 463 -21.49 33.50 20.28
C GLY A 463 -21.96 33.76 18.84
N GLN A 464 -22.68 34.87 18.63
CA GLN A 464 -23.08 35.27 17.29
C GLN A 464 -21.89 35.84 16.52
N ALA A 465 -21.64 35.30 15.33
CA ALA A 465 -20.70 35.90 14.40
C ALA A 465 -21.12 37.35 14.09
N PRO A 466 -20.16 38.27 13.86
CA PRO A 466 -20.47 39.63 13.43
C PRO A 466 -21.43 39.63 12.23
N SER A 467 -22.47 40.46 12.29
CA SER A 467 -23.50 40.57 11.24
C SER A 467 -23.03 41.33 10.01
N THR A 468 -21.89 42.02 10.09
CA THR A 468 -21.26 42.76 8.99
C THR A 468 -20.05 41.99 8.47
N ALA A 469 -19.87 41.99 7.15
CA ALA A 469 -18.72 41.35 6.50
C ALA A 469 -17.38 41.89 7.03
N GLU A 470 -17.30 43.21 7.24
CA GLU A 470 -16.11 43.88 7.77
C GLU A 470 -15.78 43.45 9.21
N GLY A 471 -16.80 43.21 10.04
CA GLY A 471 -16.62 42.68 11.38
C GLY A 471 -16.14 41.22 11.39
N LEU A 472 -16.58 40.43 10.40
CA LEU A 472 -16.15 39.04 10.21
C LEU A 472 -14.68 38.94 9.81
N GLU A 473 -14.25 39.78 8.86
CA GLU A 473 -12.86 39.85 8.41
C GLU A 473 -11.93 40.26 9.56
N THR A 474 -12.30 41.32 10.29
CA THR A 474 -11.53 41.78 11.46
C THR A 474 -11.38 40.67 12.52
N LEU A 475 -12.42 39.86 12.71
CA LEU A 475 -12.40 38.73 13.63
C LEU A 475 -11.45 37.62 13.15
N LEU A 476 -11.50 37.26 11.87
CA LEU A 476 -10.61 36.23 11.30
C LEU A 476 -9.15 36.67 11.32
N ASP A 477 -8.86 37.94 11.03
CA ASP A 477 -7.50 38.51 11.13
C ASP A 477 -6.97 38.42 12.56
N LYS A 478 -7.82 38.70 13.55
CA LYS A 478 -7.47 38.55 14.95
C LYS A 478 -7.15 37.09 15.33
N ILE A 479 -8.02 36.15 14.96
CA ILE A 479 -7.79 34.71 15.21
C ILE A 479 -6.50 34.25 14.52
N TYR A 480 -6.26 34.72 13.29
CA TYR A 480 -5.07 34.38 12.52
C TYR A 480 -3.78 34.78 13.24
N ALA A 481 -3.66 36.07 13.58
CA ALA A 481 -2.49 36.64 14.24
C ALA A 481 -2.24 36.05 15.65
N GLU A 482 -3.31 35.78 16.41
CA GLU A 482 -3.15 35.36 17.80
C GLU A 482 -2.83 33.86 17.97
N VAL A 483 -3.38 32.97 17.13
CA VAL A 483 -3.25 31.52 17.29
C VAL A 483 -2.86 30.74 16.04
N VAL A 484 -3.30 31.13 14.83
CA VAL A 484 -2.99 30.37 13.61
C VAL A 484 -1.50 30.51 13.24
N GLU A 485 -0.92 31.69 13.39
CA GLU A 485 0.53 31.89 13.17
C GLU A 485 1.38 31.04 14.11
N LYS A 486 0.96 30.88 15.38
CA LYS A 486 1.64 30.01 16.35
C LYS A 486 1.53 28.54 15.94
N ALA A 487 0.35 28.09 15.51
CA ALA A 487 0.16 26.74 14.99
C ALA A 487 1.03 26.49 13.74
N ASN A 488 1.14 27.47 12.85
CA ASN A 488 1.97 27.41 11.65
C ASN A 488 3.47 27.35 11.94
N ALA A 489 3.93 28.05 12.98
CA ALA A 489 5.33 28.03 13.41
C ALA A 489 5.76 26.65 13.94
N ALA A 490 4.84 25.94 14.60
CA ALA A 490 5.05 24.58 15.09
C ALA A 490 4.81 23.49 14.01
N SER A 491 4.31 23.88 12.84
CA SER A 491 3.94 22.95 11.76
C SER A 491 4.95 22.98 10.60
N PRO A 492 5.15 21.85 9.90
CA PRO A 492 5.85 21.82 8.62
C PRO A 492 5.26 22.80 7.61
N SER A 493 6.07 23.28 6.65
CA SER A 493 5.64 24.29 5.67
C SER A 493 4.37 23.90 4.90
N HIS A 494 4.23 22.62 4.54
CA HIS A 494 3.05 22.09 3.82
C HIS A 494 1.78 22.00 4.66
N ALA A 495 1.89 22.02 6.00
CA ALA A 495 0.78 21.92 6.94
C ALA A 495 0.27 23.29 7.41
N ARG A 496 0.86 24.39 6.94
CA ARG A 496 0.51 25.75 7.36
C ARG A 496 -0.84 26.19 6.78
N ILE A 497 -1.63 26.86 7.62
CA ILE A 497 -2.93 27.43 7.26
C ILE A 497 -2.76 28.93 6.98
N PHE A 498 -3.17 29.37 5.80
CA PHE A 498 -3.17 30.79 5.43
C PHE A 498 -4.46 31.48 5.90
N ARG A 499 -4.43 32.80 6.04
CA ARG A 499 -5.62 33.57 6.46
C ARG A 499 -6.78 33.30 5.49
N SER A 500 -6.52 33.38 4.19
CA SER A 500 -7.50 33.08 3.15
C SER A 500 -8.12 31.68 3.28
N ASN A 501 -7.47 30.73 3.97
CA ASN A 501 -7.89 29.34 4.13
C ASN A 501 -8.67 29.09 5.43
N MET A 502 -9.29 30.13 6.00
CA MET A 502 -10.15 30.03 7.17
C MET A 502 -11.62 30.15 6.75
N LEU A 503 -12.42 29.11 7.01
CA LEU A 503 -13.85 29.10 6.77
C LEU A 503 -14.63 28.98 8.08
N LEU A 504 -15.83 29.54 8.11
CA LEU A 504 -16.73 29.47 9.27
C LEU A 504 -17.86 28.46 9.03
N THR A 505 -18.42 27.92 10.13
CA THR A 505 -19.66 27.14 10.09
C THR A 505 -20.83 27.94 9.54
N VAL A 506 -21.74 27.25 8.85
CA VAL A 506 -23.00 27.83 8.37
C VAL A 506 -24.02 27.94 9.52
N ALA A 507 -24.77 29.04 9.55
CA ALA A 507 -25.85 29.24 10.51
C ALA A 507 -26.84 28.07 10.48
N GLY A 508 -27.14 27.49 11.64
CA GLY A 508 -28.04 26.34 11.77
C GLY A 508 -27.39 24.97 11.53
N LYS A 509 -26.08 24.91 11.23
CA LYS A 509 -25.34 23.66 10.98
C LYS A 509 -24.09 23.54 11.88
N PRO A 510 -24.24 23.48 13.21
CA PRO A 510 -23.10 23.46 14.13
C PRO A 510 -22.26 22.18 14.00
N PHE A 511 -21.13 22.13 14.70
CA PHE A 511 -20.29 20.93 14.75
C PHE A 511 -21.04 19.74 15.37
N LEU A 512 -21.10 18.63 14.63
CA LEU A 512 -21.60 17.35 15.09
C LEU A 512 -20.65 16.77 16.13
N ARG A 513 -21.17 16.52 17.33
CA ARG A 513 -20.39 16.05 18.48
C ARG A 513 -20.83 14.67 18.95
N THR A 514 -19.93 13.99 19.62
CA THR A 514 -20.22 12.81 20.44
C THR A 514 -20.74 13.24 21.81
N ASP A 515 -21.15 12.27 22.62
CA ASP A 515 -21.67 12.55 23.96
C ASP A 515 -20.62 13.10 24.92
N LYS A 516 -19.34 12.93 24.56
CA LYS A 516 -18.18 13.50 25.28
C LYS A 516 -17.88 14.94 24.88
N GLY A 517 -18.65 15.52 23.95
CA GLY A 517 -18.38 16.84 23.38
C GLY A 517 -17.30 16.86 22.30
N THR A 518 -16.71 15.72 21.92
CA THR A 518 -15.70 15.64 20.86
C THR A 518 -16.31 15.68 19.47
N VAL A 519 -15.60 16.22 18.49
CA VAL A 519 -16.07 16.38 17.10
C VAL A 519 -16.14 15.02 16.38
N LYS A 520 -17.27 14.73 15.70
CA LYS A 520 -17.42 13.56 14.84
C LYS A 520 -16.82 13.84 13.45
N ARG A 521 -15.49 13.87 13.32
CA ARG A 521 -14.77 14.30 12.09
C ARG A 521 -15.34 13.71 10.80
N PRO A 522 -15.50 12.38 10.61
CA PRO A 522 -16.00 11.85 9.34
C PRO A 522 -17.45 12.25 9.02
N ALA A 523 -18.30 12.40 10.04
CA ALA A 523 -19.66 12.91 9.85
C ALA A 523 -19.67 14.41 9.54
N MET A 524 -18.76 15.18 10.16
CA MET A 524 -18.57 16.60 9.88
C MET A 524 -18.09 16.85 8.46
N LEU A 525 -17.07 16.13 8.01
CA LEU A 525 -16.53 16.24 6.65
C LEU A 525 -17.60 15.91 5.60
N ARG A 526 -18.41 14.87 5.80
CA ARG A 526 -19.55 14.55 4.91
C ARG A 526 -20.64 15.63 4.95
N SER A 527 -20.95 16.14 6.13
CA SER A 527 -21.97 17.19 6.29
C SER A 527 -21.55 18.45 5.54
N TYR A 528 -20.29 18.86 5.67
CA TYR A 528 -19.73 20.11 5.12
C TYR A 528 -19.04 19.96 3.76
N GLU A 529 -19.17 18.81 3.10
CA GLU A 529 -18.48 18.52 1.83
C GLU A 529 -18.73 19.60 0.79
N LYS A 530 -20.00 19.97 0.58
CA LYS A 530 -20.40 21.00 -0.38
C LYS A 530 -19.82 22.38 -0.07
N GLU A 531 -19.85 22.81 1.20
CA GLU A 531 -19.34 24.12 1.60
C GLU A 531 -17.82 24.19 1.54
N ILE A 532 -17.13 23.10 1.90
CA ILE A 532 -15.67 22.99 1.76
C ILE A 532 -15.30 23.07 0.28
N ASP A 533 -16.01 22.34 -0.58
CA ASP A 533 -15.75 22.36 -2.03
C ASP A 533 -15.97 23.75 -2.62
N GLN A 534 -17.10 24.41 -2.31
CA GLN A 534 -17.39 25.78 -2.74
C GLN A 534 -16.38 26.80 -2.21
N PHE A 535 -15.89 26.61 -0.98
CA PHE A 535 -14.87 27.46 -0.39
C PHE A 535 -13.58 27.41 -1.21
N TYR A 536 -13.08 26.20 -1.52
CA TYR A 536 -11.89 26.05 -2.36
C TYR A 536 -12.11 26.58 -3.79
N GLU A 537 -13.29 26.40 -4.40
CA GLU A 537 -13.63 26.99 -5.70
C GLU A 537 -13.57 28.52 -5.69
N LYS A 538 -14.10 29.15 -4.64
CA LYS A 538 -14.09 30.61 -4.48
C LYS A 538 -12.68 31.15 -4.24
N LEU A 539 -11.90 30.47 -3.41
CA LEU A 539 -10.51 30.82 -3.10
C LEU A 539 -9.67 30.83 -4.38
N GLU A 540 -9.80 29.79 -5.21
CA GLU A 540 -9.16 29.70 -6.52
C GLU A 540 -9.60 30.84 -7.47
N ALA A 541 -10.87 31.27 -7.42
CA ALA A 541 -11.42 32.35 -8.25
C ALA A 541 -11.04 33.77 -7.78
N GLU A 542 -10.91 34.01 -6.47
CA GLU A 542 -10.53 35.32 -5.91
C GLU A 542 -9.02 35.57 -6.05
N GLU A 543 -8.19 34.55 -5.81
CA GLU A 543 -6.75 34.60 -6.12
C GLU A 543 -6.52 34.87 -7.61
N ALA A 544 -7.32 34.27 -8.48
CA ALA A 544 -7.28 34.52 -9.91
C ALA A 544 -7.58 35.99 -10.28
N LYS A 545 -8.54 36.63 -9.60
CA LYS A 545 -9.08 37.95 -9.97
C LYS A 545 -8.16 39.09 -9.54
N ALA A 546 -7.57 39.03 -8.35
CA ALA A 546 -6.70 40.07 -7.79
C ALA A 546 -5.42 40.32 -8.61
N LEU A 547 -5.02 39.33 -9.41
CA LEU A 547 -3.77 39.33 -10.16
C LEU A 547 -3.94 39.60 -11.68
N SER A 548 -5.18 39.76 -12.16
CA SER A 548 -5.53 39.76 -13.59
C SER A 548 -5.69 41.14 -14.26
N GLY A 549 -5.19 42.24 -13.70
CA GLY A 549 -5.32 43.58 -14.31
C GLY A 549 -4.58 43.69 -15.65
N ASP A 550 -5.30 43.98 -16.75
CA ASP A 550 -4.82 44.24 -18.13
C ASP A 550 -3.69 43.33 -18.65
N MET A 551 -3.90 42.01 -18.61
CA MET A 551 -2.98 41.05 -19.23
C MET A 551 -3.12 41.10 -20.76
N ASP A 552 -2.04 41.44 -21.48
CA ASP A 552 -1.98 41.43 -22.94
C ASP A 552 -1.78 40.01 -23.45
N ILE A 553 -2.82 39.44 -24.06
CA ILE A 553 -2.81 38.07 -24.58
C ILE A 553 -2.63 38.00 -26.11
N THR A 554 -2.37 39.13 -26.76
CA THR A 554 -2.35 39.23 -28.23
C THR A 554 -1.07 38.68 -28.87
N SER A 555 -0.01 38.49 -28.08
CA SER A 555 1.24 37.88 -28.52
C SER A 555 1.97 37.21 -27.34
N PRO A 556 2.87 36.23 -27.59
CA PRO A 556 3.72 35.65 -26.54
C PRO A 556 4.50 36.74 -25.78
N GLN A 557 5.00 37.76 -26.47
CA GLN A 557 5.73 38.86 -25.84
C GLN A 557 4.83 39.74 -24.95
N GLY A 558 3.58 39.97 -25.36
CA GLY A 558 2.57 40.66 -24.54
C GLY A 558 2.30 39.91 -23.23
N ILE A 559 2.13 38.59 -23.32
CA ILE A 559 1.88 37.72 -22.17
C ILE A 559 3.10 37.71 -21.24
N ALA A 560 4.31 37.60 -21.78
CA ALA A 560 5.55 37.66 -21.02
C ALA A 560 5.67 38.96 -20.22
N ASN A 561 5.38 40.11 -20.84
CA ASN A 561 5.44 41.42 -20.19
C ASN A 561 4.40 41.57 -19.07
N SER A 562 3.17 41.11 -19.29
CA SER A 562 2.13 41.14 -18.26
C SER A 562 2.43 40.20 -17.08
N LEU A 563 2.92 38.99 -17.36
CA LEU A 563 3.39 38.06 -16.34
C LEU A 563 4.56 38.65 -15.55
N ARG A 564 5.52 39.29 -16.21
CA ARG A 564 6.65 39.97 -15.56
C ARG A 564 6.17 41.04 -14.58
N ASN A 565 5.18 41.85 -14.95
CA ASN A 565 4.60 42.86 -14.06
C ASN A 565 3.90 42.23 -12.85
N ILE A 566 3.12 41.16 -13.06
CA ILE A 566 2.47 40.41 -11.97
C ILE A 566 3.51 39.84 -11.00
N ILE A 567 4.58 39.27 -11.53
CA ILE A 567 5.65 38.66 -10.74
C ILE A 567 6.46 39.73 -9.98
N ASN A 568 6.75 40.87 -10.60
CA ASN A 568 7.41 41.99 -9.93
C ASN A 568 6.58 42.50 -8.74
N ILE A 569 5.24 42.52 -8.85
CA ILE A 569 4.35 42.88 -7.73
C ILE A 569 4.39 41.84 -6.61
N LEU A 570 4.36 40.55 -6.96
CA LEU A 570 4.31 39.45 -5.99
C LEU A 570 5.65 39.18 -5.29
N LEU A 571 6.77 39.22 -6.02
CA LEU A 571 8.09 38.84 -5.52
C LEU A 571 9.01 40.04 -5.21
N LYS A 572 8.63 41.26 -5.61
CA LYS A 572 9.45 42.49 -5.48
C LYS A 572 10.87 42.32 -6.03
N LYS A 573 11.02 41.53 -7.10
CA LYS A 573 12.31 41.12 -7.66
C LYS A 573 12.23 41.12 -9.18
N GLU A 574 13.18 41.76 -9.85
CA GLU A 574 13.27 41.75 -11.31
C GLU A 574 13.77 40.39 -11.82
N LEU A 575 13.11 39.88 -12.87
CA LEU A 575 13.45 38.61 -13.53
C LEU A 575 13.64 38.81 -15.03
N ASN A 576 14.60 38.07 -15.58
CA ASN A 576 14.80 37.93 -17.02
C ASN A 576 13.87 36.84 -17.59
N ASP A 577 13.67 36.84 -18.91
CA ASP A 577 12.67 35.97 -19.56
C ASP A 577 13.03 34.47 -19.54
N ASP A 578 14.32 34.17 -19.42
CA ASP A 578 14.92 32.84 -19.34
C ASP A 578 15.18 32.36 -17.90
N ASP A 579 14.99 33.23 -16.91
CA ASP A 579 15.16 32.88 -15.51
C ASP A 579 14.18 31.77 -15.09
N ASN A 580 14.69 30.81 -14.33
CA ASN A 580 13.85 29.75 -13.78
C ASN A 580 13.03 30.29 -12.60
N LEU A 581 11.72 30.38 -12.80
CA LEU A 581 10.73 30.95 -11.89
C LEU A 581 10.81 30.33 -10.48
N PHE A 582 11.07 29.03 -10.38
CA PHE A 582 11.17 28.32 -9.09
C PHE A 582 12.47 28.61 -8.34
N THR A 583 13.57 28.77 -9.06
CA THR A 583 14.83 29.25 -8.45
C THR A 583 14.77 30.72 -8.03
N ALA A 584 13.89 31.50 -8.67
CA ALA A 584 13.63 32.89 -8.34
C ALA A 584 12.75 33.10 -7.10
N GLY A 585 12.13 32.04 -6.58
CA GLY A 585 11.27 32.08 -5.39
C GLY A 585 9.81 31.72 -5.64
N PHE A 586 9.44 31.19 -6.81
CA PHE A 586 8.11 30.61 -7.00
C PHE A 586 7.94 29.39 -6.12
N ASP A 587 6.96 29.47 -5.23
CA ASP A 587 6.38 28.32 -4.58
C ASP A 587 5.04 27.97 -5.24
N SER A 588 4.40 26.95 -4.70
CA SER A 588 3.15 26.47 -5.24
C SER A 588 1.99 27.47 -5.10
N LEU A 589 2.04 28.40 -4.15
CA LEU A 589 1.02 29.44 -3.99
C LEU A 589 1.09 30.44 -5.15
N LEU A 590 2.31 30.87 -5.49
CA LEU A 590 2.58 31.73 -6.66
C LEU A 590 2.14 31.08 -7.99
N VAL A 591 2.24 29.75 -8.10
CA VAL A 591 1.77 29.01 -9.28
C VAL A 591 0.25 29.10 -9.44
N PHE A 592 -0.53 28.89 -8.39
CA PHE A 592 -2.00 28.96 -8.48
C PHE A 592 -2.50 30.40 -8.73
N GLN A 593 -1.84 31.38 -8.14
CA GLN A 593 -2.09 32.81 -8.35
C GLN A 593 -1.92 33.23 -9.82
N ILE A 594 -0.82 32.83 -10.46
CA ILE A 594 -0.59 33.10 -11.87
C ILE A 594 -1.54 32.30 -12.77
N LEU A 595 -1.84 31.05 -12.42
CA LEU A 595 -2.78 30.23 -13.17
C LEU A 595 -4.17 30.85 -13.21
N GLY A 596 -4.62 31.36 -12.06
CA GLY A 596 -5.88 32.07 -11.95
C GLY A 596 -5.91 33.32 -12.84
N SER A 597 -4.82 34.09 -12.87
CA SER A 597 -4.73 35.29 -13.70
C SER A 597 -4.83 34.99 -15.19
N LEU A 598 -4.18 33.90 -15.61
CA LEU A 598 -4.26 33.40 -16.98
C LEU A 598 -5.70 33.00 -17.31
N ARG A 599 -6.38 32.21 -16.46
CA ARG A 599 -7.79 31.80 -16.70
C ARG A 599 -8.71 33.01 -16.90
N LEU A 600 -8.60 34.02 -16.05
CA LEU A 600 -9.40 35.24 -16.16
C LEU A 600 -9.08 36.06 -17.41
N ALA A 601 -7.84 36.08 -17.86
CA ALA A 601 -7.45 36.74 -19.11
C ALA A 601 -8.08 36.05 -20.33
N ALA A 602 -8.14 34.72 -20.36
CA ALA A 602 -8.83 33.97 -21.40
C ALA A 602 -10.35 34.20 -21.41
N GLU A 603 -10.98 34.18 -20.23
CA GLU A 603 -12.41 34.44 -20.09
C GLU A 603 -12.80 35.83 -20.60
N ARG A 604 -12.00 36.87 -20.32
CA ARG A 604 -12.24 38.23 -20.85
C ARG A 604 -12.15 38.31 -22.36
N ALA A 605 -11.26 37.52 -22.95
CA ALA A 605 -11.15 37.38 -24.41
C ALA A 605 -12.22 36.48 -25.03
N LYS A 606 -13.14 35.94 -24.20
CA LYS A 606 -14.19 35.00 -24.59
C LYS A 606 -13.65 33.70 -25.19
N ILE A 607 -12.45 33.30 -24.77
CA ILE A 607 -11.81 32.05 -25.18
C ILE A 607 -11.97 31.05 -24.03
N ASN A 608 -12.67 29.96 -24.28
CA ASN A 608 -13.03 28.99 -23.25
C ASN A 608 -11.90 27.97 -23.10
N VAL A 609 -10.95 28.22 -22.19
CA VAL A 609 -9.75 27.38 -22.03
C VAL A 609 -9.67 26.76 -20.63
N THR A 610 -9.32 25.47 -20.57
CA THR A 610 -9.06 24.79 -19.30
C THR A 610 -7.56 24.85 -18.98
N LEU A 611 -7.16 25.69 -18.03
CA LEU A 611 -5.76 25.81 -17.63
C LEU A 611 -5.52 25.08 -16.30
N GLY A 612 -4.45 24.30 -16.18
CA GLY A 612 -4.07 23.60 -14.94
C GLY A 612 -2.68 24.03 -14.44
N PRO A 613 -2.33 23.79 -13.16
CA PRO A 613 -1.03 24.19 -12.58
C PRO A 613 0.18 23.63 -13.36
N THR A 614 -0.02 22.50 -14.03
CA THR A 614 0.94 21.86 -14.93
C THR A 614 1.43 22.78 -16.04
N LEU A 615 0.61 23.75 -16.49
CA LEU A 615 1.02 24.76 -17.47
C LEU A 615 2.24 25.56 -16.98
N ILE A 616 2.29 25.89 -15.69
CA ILE A 616 3.35 26.71 -15.09
C ILE A 616 4.53 25.83 -14.67
N TYR A 617 4.27 24.68 -14.04
CA TYR A 617 5.35 23.74 -13.67
C TYR A 617 6.13 23.17 -14.86
N SER A 618 5.47 23.03 -16.03
CA SER A 618 6.12 22.49 -17.23
C SER A 618 6.82 23.57 -18.06
N ASN A 619 6.57 24.84 -17.77
CA ASN A 619 7.14 25.99 -18.48
C ASN A 619 7.76 26.95 -17.46
N PRO A 620 8.92 26.59 -16.88
CA PRO A 620 9.46 27.25 -15.69
C PRO A 620 10.16 28.59 -15.97
N SER A 621 9.99 29.19 -17.15
CA SER A 621 10.50 30.52 -17.49
C SER A 621 9.39 31.35 -18.12
N LEU A 622 9.50 32.68 -18.04
CA LEU A 622 8.50 33.60 -18.59
C LEU A 622 8.30 33.39 -20.09
N GLU A 623 9.37 33.18 -20.84
CA GLU A 623 9.35 32.89 -22.28
C GLU A 623 8.54 31.63 -22.60
N LYS A 624 8.83 30.51 -21.93
CA LYS A 624 8.15 29.22 -22.20
C LYS A 624 6.70 29.26 -21.75
N LEU A 625 6.41 29.91 -20.63
CA LEU A 625 5.04 29.99 -20.08
C LEU A 625 4.15 30.82 -20.99
N SER A 626 4.67 31.94 -21.50
CA SER A 626 3.93 32.81 -22.39
C SER A 626 3.68 32.20 -23.77
N GLU A 627 4.66 31.48 -24.34
CA GLU A 627 4.46 30.71 -25.59
C GLU A 627 3.44 29.57 -25.42
N ALA A 628 3.55 28.78 -24.35
CA ALA A 628 2.64 27.67 -24.09
C ALA A 628 1.20 28.15 -23.87
N TYR A 629 1.03 29.27 -23.16
CA TYR A 629 -0.27 29.87 -22.92
C TYR A 629 -0.86 30.47 -24.21
N TYR A 630 -0.07 31.18 -25.01
CA TYR A 630 -0.50 31.73 -26.30
C TYR A 630 -0.97 30.64 -27.27
N ASN A 631 -0.20 29.54 -27.39
CA ASN A 631 -0.55 28.42 -28.27
C ASN A 631 -1.84 27.71 -27.82
N THR A 632 -2.10 27.66 -26.51
CA THR A 632 -3.34 27.11 -25.94
C THR A 632 -4.55 27.97 -26.33
N LEU A 633 -4.41 29.31 -26.27
CA LEU A 633 -5.45 30.24 -26.69
C LEU A 633 -5.70 30.19 -28.21
N TYR A 634 -4.63 30.05 -29.01
CA TYR A 634 -4.70 29.98 -30.47
C TYR A 634 -5.38 28.71 -30.99
N SER A 635 -5.13 27.56 -30.36
CA SER A 635 -5.74 26.28 -30.70
C SER A 635 -7.26 26.26 -30.50
N GLU A 636 -7.76 26.87 -29.41
CA GLU A 636 -9.20 26.98 -29.12
C GLU A 636 -9.91 28.01 -30.02
N ALA A 637 -9.21 29.08 -30.42
CA ALA A 637 -9.77 30.10 -31.31
C ALA A 637 -9.90 29.65 -32.79
N THR A 638 -9.15 28.63 -33.22
CA THR A 638 -9.06 28.19 -34.62
C THR A 638 -9.83 26.91 -34.95
N GLY A 639 -10.39 26.22 -33.94
CA GLY A 639 -11.28 25.07 -34.13
C GLY A 639 -10.60 23.78 -34.62
N GLU A 640 -9.28 23.65 -34.46
CA GLU A 640 -8.59 22.37 -34.64
C GLU A 640 -8.83 21.45 -33.42
N ASP A 641 -9.28 20.20 -33.68
CA ASP A 641 -9.77 19.25 -32.67
C ASP A 641 -8.69 18.86 -31.61
N PRO A 642 -8.89 19.21 -30.32
CA PRO A 642 -7.97 18.93 -29.22
C PRO A 642 -7.78 17.44 -28.92
N ALA A 643 -8.72 16.57 -29.31
CA ALA A 643 -8.70 15.16 -28.93
C ALA A 643 -7.48 14.41 -29.50
N THR A 644 -7.00 14.80 -30.68
CA THR A 644 -5.85 14.16 -31.34
C THR A 644 -4.54 14.44 -30.62
N ALA A 645 -4.43 15.59 -29.93
CA ALA A 645 -3.27 15.96 -29.12
C ALA A 645 -3.35 15.33 -27.70
N THR A 646 -4.55 15.26 -27.11
CA THR A 646 -4.76 14.68 -25.77
C THR A 646 -4.55 13.17 -25.73
N PHE A 647 -4.93 12.41 -26.76
CA PHE A 647 -4.65 10.97 -26.82
C PHE A 647 -3.14 10.69 -26.95
N LYS A 648 -2.42 11.50 -27.72
CA LYS A 648 -0.97 11.40 -27.87
C LYS A 648 -0.23 11.76 -26.58
N LEU A 649 -0.71 12.79 -25.88
CA LEU A 649 -0.19 13.20 -24.56
C LEU A 649 -0.48 12.17 -23.47
N ALA A 650 -1.65 11.52 -23.48
CA ALA A 650 -2.00 10.45 -22.54
C ALA A 650 -1.13 9.19 -22.77
N GLU A 651 -0.88 8.82 -24.03
CA GLU A 651 0.07 7.74 -24.36
C GLU A 651 1.51 8.10 -23.94
N ASP A 652 1.94 9.35 -24.16
CA ASP A 652 3.25 9.85 -23.77
C ASP A 652 3.41 9.95 -22.23
N MET A 653 2.34 10.31 -21.50
CA MET A 653 2.33 10.38 -20.03
C MET A 653 2.32 8.99 -19.39
N ILE A 654 1.54 8.03 -19.92
CA ILE A 654 1.60 6.63 -19.48
C ILE A 654 3.01 6.09 -19.74
N ALA A 655 3.60 6.35 -20.91
CA ALA A 655 4.97 5.93 -21.24
C ALA A 655 6.06 6.67 -20.43
N LYS A 656 5.77 7.85 -19.85
CA LYS A 656 6.68 8.64 -19.01
C LYS A 656 6.67 8.17 -17.56
N TYR A 657 5.51 7.89 -16.97
CA TYR A 657 5.38 7.55 -15.54
C TYR A 657 5.28 6.05 -15.24
N THR A 658 5.06 5.20 -16.25
CA THR A 658 5.22 3.73 -16.11
C THR A 658 6.60 3.25 -16.57
N ARG A 659 7.46 4.17 -17.04
CA ARG A 659 8.80 3.86 -17.55
C ARG A 659 9.68 3.14 -16.52
N ASP A 660 9.45 3.47 -15.25
CA ASP A 660 10.40 3.20 -14.18
C ASP A 660 9.82 2.43 -12.98
N LEU A 661 8.55 2.02 -13.07
CA LEU A 661 7.91 1.15 -12.08
C LEU A 661 8.57 -0.23 -12.12
N PRO A 662 8.82 -0.90 -10.98
CA PRO A 662 9.24 -2.30 -11.00
C PRO A 662 8.09 -3.11 -11.60
N ILE A 663 8.33 -3.64 -12.80
CA ILE A 663 7.36 -4.45 -13.53
C ILE A 663 7.85 -5.89 -13.43
N ASP A 664 6.98 -6.79 -13.02
CA ASP A 664 7.21 -8.22 -13.18
C ASP A 664 7.24 -8.57 -14.68
N GLY A 665 8.41 -8.93 -15.20
CA GLY A 665 8.60 -9.48 -16.56
C GLY A 665 9.77 -8.88 -17.36
N ASP A 666 10.32 -9.67 -18.28
CA ASP A 666 11.49 -9.35 -19.09
C ASP A 666 11.17 -8.50 -20.32
N THR A 667 12.09 -7.59 -20.64
CA THR A 667 12.14 -6.86 -21.91
C THR A 667 13.43 -7.24 -22.64
N VAL A 668 13.26 -7.90 -23.79
CA VAL A 668 14.34 -8.61 -24.48
C VAL A 668 14.71 -7.92 -25.79
N ILE A 669 15.99 -7.61 -26.02
CA ILE A 669 16.51 -7.36 -27.37
C ILE A 669 16.86 -8.70 -28.01
N VAL A 670 16.40 -8.94 -29.23
CA VAL A 670 16.84 -10.08 -30.06
C VAL A 670 17.34 -9.55 -31.39
N THR A 671 18.58 -9.90 -31.75
CA THR A 671 19.15 -9.49 -33.03
C THR A 671 18.97 -10.58 -34.10
N GLY A 672 18.58 -10.18 -35.31
CA GLY A 672 18.46 -11.10 -36.46
C GLY A 672 17.24 -12.03 -36.41
N THR A 673 16.07 -11.53 -36.02
CA THR A 673 14.82 -12.32 -35.88
C THR A 673 14.29 -12.88 -37.20
N THR A 674 14.68 -12.30 -38.32
CA THR A 674 14.31 -12.81 -39.66
C THR A 674 15.16 -14.00 -40.11
N GLY A 675 16.22 -14.34 -39.39
CA GLY A 675 17.07 -15.50 -39.66
C GLY A 675 16.41 -16.84 -39.31
N SER A 676 17.08 -17.93 -39.68
CA SER A 676 16.58 -19.30 -39.47
C SER A 676 16.24 -19.58 -38.00
N LEU A 677 17.20 -19.39 -37.07
CA LEU A 677 16.97 -19.50 -35.63
C LEU A 677 16.15 -18.32 -35.07
N GLY A 678 16.42 -17.12 -35.57
CA GLY A 678 15.80 -15.89 -35.08
C GLY A 678 14.27 -15.89 -35.11
N THR A 679 13.66 -16.54 -36.10
CA THR A 679 12.20 -16.58 -36.23
C THR A 679 11.56 -17.43 -35.13
N TYR A 680 12.21 -18.54 -34.75
CA TYR A 680 11.73 -19.42 -33.70
C TYR A 680 12.04 -18.85 -32.31
N LEU A 681 13.16 -18.13 -32.14
CA LEU A 681 13.45 -17.35 -30.94
C LEU A 681 12.35 -16.33 -30.67
N LEU A 682 11.98 -15.55 -31.70
CA LEU A 682 10.90 -14.58 -31.59
C LEU A 682 9.56 -15.25 -31.22
N ASN A 683 9.20 -16.35 -31.90
CA ASN A 683 7.98 -17.10 -31.59
C ASN A 683 7.97 -17.63 -30.15
N THR A 684 9.11 -18.12 -29.64
CA THR A 684 9.26 -18.62 -28.27
C THR A 684 9.09 -17.50 -27.25
N LEU A 685 9.72 -16.35 -27.48
CA LEU A 685 9.60 -15.17 -26.61
C LEU A 685 8.18 -14.58 -26.63
N ILE A 686 7.51 -14.57 -27.78
CA ILE A 686 6.10 -14.14 -27.88
C ILE A 686 5.20 -15.02 -27.01
N LYS A 687 5.43 -16.33 -26.98
CA LYS A 687 4.63 -17.28 -26.20
C LYS A 687 4.98 -17.29 -24.71
N ASN A 688 6.14 -16.78 -24.32
CA ASN A 688 6.57 -16.75 -22.92
C ASN A 688 5.78 -15.66 -22.14
N PRO A 689 5.04 -16.03 -21.06
CA PRO A 689 4.25 -15.09 -20.26
C PRO A 689 5.12 -14.13 -19.45
N SER A 690 6.34 -14.53 -19.10
CA SER A 690 7.30 -13.68 -18.39
C SER A 690 7.92 -12.61 -19.28
N VAL A 691 7.76 -12.70 -20.61
CA VAL A 691 8.26 -11.69 -21.55
C VAL A 691 7.17 -10.65 -21.79
N ARG A 692 7.46 -9.42 -21.39
CA ARG A 692 6.58 -8.26 -21.63
C ARG A 692 6.77 -7.69 -23.03
N ARG A 693 8.01 -7.53 -23.48
CA ARG A 693 8.33 -6.87 -24.76
C ARG A 693 9.58 -7.45 -25.42
N VAL A 694 9.55 -7.52 -26.74
CA VAL A 694 10.67 -7.97 -27.59
C VAL A 694 11.01 -6.89 -28.61
N TYR A 695 12.26 -6.41 -28.59
CA TYR A 695 12.83 -5.52 -29.60
C TYR A 695 13.63 -6.33 -30.61
N CYS A 696 13.13 -6.40 -31.84
CA CYS A 696 13.69 -7.18 -32.93
C CYS A 696 14.64 -6.33 -33.77
N PHE A 697 15.93 -6.45 -33.51
CA PHE A 697 16.96 -5.70 -34.23
C PHE A 697 17.29 -6.40 -35.54
N ASN A 698 17.04 -5.73 -36.67
CA ASN A 698 17.33 -6.24 -38.01
C ASN A 698 18.02 -5.15 -38.85
N ARG A 699 18.77 -5.53 -39.90
CA ARG A 699 19.53 -4.57 -40.74
C ARG A 699 18.67 -3.75 -41.68
N SER A 700 17.43 -4.15 -41.89
CA SER A 700 16.46 -3.51 -42.75
C SER A 700 15.06 -3.77 -42.21
N ASP A 701 14.07 -3.09 -42.78
CA ASP A 701 12.68 -3.32 -42.40
C ASP A 701 12.32 -4.81 -42.55
N ALA A 702 11.77 -5.35 -41.47
CA ALA A 702 11.76 -6.78 -41.19
C ALA A 702 10.39 -7.29 -40.81
N GLU A 703 9.41 -6.43 -40.51
CA GLU A 703 8.12 -6.88 -40.00
C GLU A 703 7.34 -7.69 -41.04
N GLU A 704 7.21 -7.17 -42.26
CA GLU A 704 6.47 -7.86 -43.33
C GLU A 704 7.16 -9.18 -43.70
N ARG A 705 8.50 -9.18 -43.75
CA ARG A 705 9.30 -10.39 -43.95
C ARG A 705 9.14 -11.39 -42.81
N GLN A 706 9.02 -10.92 -41.57
CA GLN A 706 8.78 -11.79 -40.41
C GLN A 706 7.39 -12.42 -40.48
N ARG A 707 6.35 -11.65 -40.83
CA ARG A 707 4.97 -12.15 -40.99
C ARG A 707 4.90 -13.21 -42.07
N ALA A 708 5.52 -12.95 -43.22
CA ALA A 708 5.66 -13.94 -44.28
C ALA A 708 6.39 -15.21 -43.78
N GLY A 709 7.50 -15.04 -43.05
CA GLY A 709 8.26 -16.16 -42.48
C GLY A 709 7.49 -16.99 -41.45
N PHE A 710 6.65 -16.37 -40.61
CA PHE A 710 5.80 -17.08 -39.66
C PHE A 710 4.72 -17.88 -40.39
N LYS A 711 4.09 -17.26 -41.39
CA LYS A 711 3.10 -17.92 -42.25
C LYS A 711 3.66 -19.14 -42.95
N THR A 712 4.82 -19.00 -43.61
CA THR A 712 5.45 -20.11 -44.33
C THR A 712 5.88 -21.24 -43.41
N LYS A 713 6.26 -20.93 -42.16
CA LYS A 713 6.75 -21.90 -41.16
C LYS A 713 5.67 -22.47 -40.23
N GLY A 714 4.40 -22.13 -40.47
CA GLY A 714 3.28 -22.60 -39.63
C GLY A 714 3.27 -22.03 -38.21
N LEU A 715 3.90 -20.87 -37.99
CA LEU A 715 3.95 -20.17 -36.70
C LEU A 715 2.79 -19.20 -36.56
N THR A 716 2.45 -18.82 -35.32
CA THR A 716 1.30 -17.96 -35.02
C THR A 716 1.51 -16.52 -35.50
N GLU A 717 0.83 -16.11 -36.57
CA GLU A 717 0.98 -14.78 -37.22
C GLU A 717 0.53 -13.58 -36.35
N ILE A 718 -0.22 -13.85 -35.28
CA ILE A 718 -0.79 -12.81 -34.42
C ILE A 718 0.12 -12.61 -33.21
N TRP A 719 0.89 -11.53 -33.24
CA TRP A 719 1.54 -10.98 -32.05
C TRP A 719 0.93 -9.62 -31.69
N PRO A 720 0.70 -9.33 -30.41
CA PRO A 720 0.24 -8.00 -29.99
C PRO A 720 1.25 -6.92 -30.42
N ALA A 721 0.77 -5.86 -31.07
CA ALA A 721 1.64 -4.75 -31.51
C ALA A 721 2.42 -4.10 -30.35
N LYS A 722 1.89 -4.19 -29.12
CA LYS A 722 2.56 -3.71 -27.90
C LYS A 722 3.66 -4.65 -27.38
N LYS A 723 3.69 -5.93 -27.80
CA LYS A 723 4.64 -6.96 -27.33
C LYS A 723 5.88 -7.09 -28.23
N VAL A 724 5.77 -6.82 -29.53
CA VAL A 724 6.89 -6.99 -30.48
C VAL A 724 7.09 -5.70 -31.27
N GLN A 725 8.34 -5.23 -31.34
CA GLN A 725 8.71 -4.07 -32.16
C GLN A 725 9.93 -4.37 -33.01
N PHE A 726 9.82 -4.14 -34.33
CA PHE A 726 10.94 -4.24 -35.25
C PHE A 726 11.70 -2.92 -35.32
N LEU A 727 13.03 -2.99 -35.25
CA LEU A 727 13.91 -1.85 -35.33
C LEU A 727 15.02 -2.12 -36.35
N THR A 728 15.19 -1.20 -37.29
CA THR A 728 16.31 -1.19 -38.21
C THR A 728 17.55 -0.71 -37.47
N ALA A 729 18.41 -1.64 -37.05
CA ALA A 729 19.57 -1.39 -36.22
C ALA A 729 20.87 -1.77 -36.94
N ASP A 730 21.85 -0.88 -36.84
CA ASP A 730 23.23 -1.06 -37.26
C ASP A 730 24.14 -1.12 -36.01
N LEU A 731 24.41 -2.35 -35.56
CA LEU A 731 25.23 -2.59 -34.36
C LEU A 731 26.65 -2.05 -34.47
N SER A 732 27.16 -1.77 -35.67
CA SER A 732 28.48 -1.18 -35.86
C SER A 732 28.57 0.27 -35.36
N LYS A 733 27.43 0.90 -35.07
CA LYS A 733 27.33 2.25 -34.50
C LYS A 733 27.10 2.22 -32.98
N PRO A 734 27.65 3.17 -32.21
CA PRO A 734 27.54 3.18 -30.74
C PRO A 734 26.11 3.21 -30.20
N ASP A 735 25.19 3.84 -30.95
CA ASP A 735 23.76 3.96 -30.64
C ASP A 735 22.89 2.95 -31.43
N PHE A 736 23.54 1.94 -32.01
CA PHE A 736 22.97 0.98 -32.96
C PHE A 736 22.36 1.62 -34.21
N GLY A 737 22.72 2.85 -34.55
CA GLY A 737 22.14 3.59 -35.69
C GLY A 737 20.66 3.95 -35.50
N LEU A 738 20.15 3.85 -34.27
CA LEU A 738 18.76 4.14 -33.93
C LEU A 738 18.52 5.61 -33.58
N GLY A 739 19.59 6.39 -33.37
CA GLY A 739 19.54 7.72 -32.80
C GLY A 739 19.48 7.68 -31.27
N GLN A 740 20.06 8.71 -30.64
CA GLN A 740 20.19 8.80 -29.17
C GLN A 740 18.85 8.61 -28.43
N GLY A 741 17.77 9.21 -28.93
CA GLY A 741 16.46 9.11 -28.27
C GLY A 741 15.93 7.68 -28.15
N LYS A 742 16.04 6.85 -29.20
CA LYS A 742 15.63 5.44 -29.13
C LYS A 742 16.60 4.61 -28.29
N TYR A 743 17.89 4.90 -28.37
CA TYR A 743 18.92 4.25 -27.58
C TYR A 743 18.68 4.46 -26.07
N ASP A 744 18.36 5.69 -25.64
CA ASP A 744 18.07 6.01 -24.24
C ASP A 744 16.80 5.33 -23.70
N VAL A 745 15.78 5.17 -24.55
CA VAL A 745 14.58 4.40 -24.21
C VAL A 745 14.92 2.94 -23.94
N LEU A 746 15.77 2.35 -24.78
CA LEU A 746 16.20 0.96 -24.62
C LEU A 746 17.04 0.79 -23.35
N LEU A 747 17.96 1.72 -23.05
CA LEU A 747 18.79 1.68 -21.83
C LEU A 747 17.97 1.65 -20.54
N LYS A 748 16.79 2.28 -20.54
CA LYS A 748 15.92 2.37 -19.36
C LYS A 748 15.09 1.11 -19.11
N GLY A 749 14.77 0.36 -20.17
CA GLY A 749 13.75 -0.70 -20.09
C GLY A 749 14.23 -2.11 -20.42
N VAL A 750 15.35 -2.29 -21.14
CA VAL A 750 15.83 -3.62 -21.54
C VAL A 750 16.45 -4.32 -20.33
N THR A 751 16.10 -5.60 -20.14
CA THR A 751 16.61 -6.47 -19.07
C THR A 751 17.53 -7.56 -19.62
N LYS A 752 17.29 -8.03 -20.85
CA LYS A 752 18.01 -9.15 -21.48
C LYS A 752 18.35 -8.85 -22.93
N ILE A 753 19.50 -9.33 -23.39
CA ILE A 753 19.94 -9.22 -24.78
C ILE A 753 20.29 -10.62 -25.29
N ILE A 754 19.64 -11.05 -26.37
CA ILE A 754 19.98 -12.27 -27.11
C ILE A 754 20.59 -11.85 -28.44
N HIS A 755 21.92 -11.89 -28.52
CA HIS A 755 22.66 -11.52 -29.72
C HIS A 755 22.84 -12.73 -30.66
N ASN A 756 21.91 -12.88 -31.60
CA ASN A 756 21.87 -13.97 -32.58
C ASN A 756 22.38 -13.56 -33.97
N GLN A 757 22.25 -12.30 -34.35
CA GLN A 757 22.68 -11.77 -35.65
C GLN A 757 24.18 -11.93 -35.90
N TRP A 758 24.54 -12.68 -36.94
CA TRP A 758 25.90 -12.72 -37.50
C TRP A 758 25.82 -13.09 -38.99
N PRO A 759 26.67 -12.54 -39.88
CA PRO A 759 26.75 -13.03 -41.25
C PRO A 759 27.31 -14.44 -41.25
N VAL A 760 26.53 -15.41 -41.74
CA VAL A 760 27.03 -16.76 -41.97
C VAL A 760 27.53 -16.83 -43.41
N ASN A 761 28.78 -16.42 -43.60
CA ASN A 761 29.46 -16.51 -44.89
C ASN A 761 30.92 -16.90 -44.66
N PHE A 762 31.22 -18.13 -45.03
CA PHE A 762 32.52 -18.77 -44.85
C PHE A 762 33.60 -18.25 -45.81
N ASN A 763 33.20 -17.51 -46.85
CA ASN A 763 34.09 -16.95 -47.86
C ASN A 763 34.56 -15.52 -47.52
N LEU A 764 34.05 -14.92 -46.45
CA LEU A 764 34.49 -13.60 -46.00
C LEU A 764 35.81 -13.71 -45.21
N ASP A 765 36.70 -12.75 -45.46
CA ASP A 765 37.91 -12.57 -44.65
C ASP A 765 37.58 -12.08 -43.23
N LEU A 766 38.56 -12.15 -42.33
CA LEU A 766 38.37 -11.73 -40.93
C LEU A 766 38.02 -10.23 -40.81
N SER A 767 38.65 -9.37 -41.61
CA SER A 767 38.41 -7.92 -41.61
C SER A 767 36.95 -7.56 -41.91
N SER A 768 36.27 -8.34 -42.75
CA SER A 768 34.85 -8.18 -43.05
C SER A 768 33.95 -8.36 -41.81
N PHE A 769 34.44 -9.01 -40.76
CA PHE A 769 33.72 -9.19 -39.50
C PHE A 769 34.00 -8.11 -38.44
N GLU A 770 34.94 -7.19 -38.68
CA GLU A 770 35.25 -6.12 -37.73
C GLU A 770 34.01 -5.30 -37.31
N PRO A 771 33.07 -4.91 -38.20
CA PRO A 771 31.85 -4.22 -37.79
C PRO A 771 30.96 -5.04 -36.85
N HIS A 772 30.99 -6.37 -36.96
CA HIS A 772 30.23 -7.29 -36.11
C HIS A 772 30.86 -7.45 -34.72
N ILE A 773 32.18 -7.56 -34.65
CA ILE A 773 32.95 -7.59 -33.40
C ILE A 773 32.78 -6.26 -32.65
N ARG A 774 32.85 -5.14 -33.37
CA ARG A 774 32.52 -3.81 -32.84
C ARG A 774 31.10 -3.76 -32.29
N GLY A 775 30.15 -4.39 -32.97
CA GLY A 775 28.78 -4.56 -32.49
C GLY A 775 28.68 -5.26 -31.14
N VAL A 776 29.47 -6.32 -30.91
CA VAL A 776 29.54 -6.97 -29.59
C VAL A 776 30.05 -6.00 -28.53
N ARG A 777 31.08 -5.21 -28.84
CA ARG A 777 31.58 -4.18 -27.92
C ARG A 777 30.52 -3.14 -27.58
N HIS A 778 29.73 -2.68 -28.56
CA HIS A 778 28.63 -1.74 -28.31
C HIS A 778 27.49 -2.38 -27.50
N LEU A 779 27.20 -3.66 -27.70
CA LEU A 779 26.25 -4.39 -26.86
C LEU A 779 26.74 -4.51 -25.41
N VAL A 780 28.05 -4.68 -25.19
CA VAL A 780 28.67 -4.62 -23.85
C VAL A 780 28.51 -3.23 -23.23
N ASP A 781 28.78 -2.16 -24.00
CA ASP A 781 28.57 -0.79 -23.53
C ASP A 781 27.11 -0.54 -23.14
N PHE A 782 26.18 -1.03 -23.94
CA PHE A 782 24.75 -0.93 -23.65
C PHE A 782 24.37 -1.73 -22.41
N ALA A 783 24.84 -2.98 -22.28
CA ALA A 783 24.56 -3.84 -21.14
C ALA A 783 25.02 -3.19 -19.82
N LYS A 784 26.22 -2.58 -19.82
CA LYS A 784 26.76 -1.87 -18.66
C LYS A 784 26.01 -0.58 -18.33
N LYS A 785 25.59 0.17 -19.35
CA LYS A 785 24.86 1.45 -19.19
C LYS A 785 23.37 1.25 -18.88
N SER A 786 22.83 0.06 -19.14
CA SER A 786 21.42 -0.24 -18.89
C SER A 786 21.10 -0.09 -17.41
N ARG A 787 19.95 0.51 -17.11
CA ARG A 787 19.44 0.69 -15.73
C ARG A 787 19.35 -0.63 -14.96
N HIS A 788 19.06 -1.72 -15.68
CA HIS A 788 18.87 -3.04 -15.08
C HIS A 788 20.16 -3.87 -15.04
N GLY A 789 21.28 -3.36 -15.58
CA GLY A 789 22.47 -4.18 -15.82
C GLY A 789 22.14 -5.36 -16.73
N SER A 790 21.67 -5.08 -17.95
CA SER A 790 21.13 -6.10 -18.86
C SER A 790 22.11 -7.25 -19.07
N SER A 791 21.63 -8.50 -18.99
CA SER A 791 22.49 -9.65 -19.29
C SER A 791 22.62 -9.84 -20.80
N LEU A 792 23.84 -10.14 -21.27
CA LEU A 792 24.17 -10.32 -22.68
C LEU A 792 24.40 -11.80 -23.01
N PHE A 793 23.44 -12.42 -23.66
CA PHE A 793 23.53 -13.79 -24.16
C PHE A 793 23.95 -13.81 -25.63
N TYR A 794 25.18 -14.22 -25.89
CA TYR A 794 25.78 -14.27 -27.22
C TYR A 794 25.68 -15.65 -27.85
N ILE A 795 25.12 -15.73 -29.06
CA ILE A 795 25.09 -16.96 -29.84
C ILE A 795 26.38 -17.05 -30.67
N SER A 796 27.26 -17.95 -30.25
CA SER A 796 28.45 -18.36 -30.99
C SER A 796 28.17 -19.65 -31.79
N SER A 797 29.19 -20.24 -32.39
CA SER A 797 29.11 -21.45 -33.20
C SER A 797 30.15 -22.45 -32.74
N VAL A 798 29.85 -23.75 -32.79
CA VAL A 798 30.89 -24.78 -32.63
C VAL A 798 32.02 -24.63 -33.65
N GLY A 799 31.82 -23.89 -34.75
CA GLY A 799 32.87 -23.46 -35.68
C GLY A 799 34.05 -22.74 -35.02
N SER A 800 33.83 -22.07 -33.87
CA SER A 800 34.88 -21.35 -33.12
C SER A 800 35.93 -22.28 -32.50
N ILE A 801 35.62 -23.57 -32.38
CA ILE A 801 36.42 -24.55 -31.63
C ILE A 801 36.76 -25.82 -32.43
N THR A 802 36.42 -25.89 -33.73
CA THR A 802 36.49 -27.12 -34.55
C THR A 802 37.85 -27.82 -34.67
N LYS A 803 38.98 -27.13 -34.46
CA LYS A 803 40.32 -27.71 -34.54
C LYS A 803 40.91 -28.00 -33.15
N TRP A 804 40.05 -28.21 -32.15
CA TRP A 804 40.48 -28.73 -30.86
C TRP A 804 41.25 -30.04 -31.06
N ALA A 805 42.53 -30.03 -30.69
CA ALA A 805 43.47 -31.12 -30.99
C ALA A 805 43.78 -32.00 -29.77
N ASP A 806 43.17 -31.71 -28.62
CA ASP A 806 43.29 -32.51 -27.40
C ASP A 806 42.31 -33.70 -27.46
N ASP A 807 42.72 -34.85 -26.90
CA ASP A 807 41.89 -36.05 -26.81
C ASP A 807 40.73 -35.90 -25.78
N SER A 808 40.76 -34.85 -24.96
CA SER A 808 39.69 -34.50 -24.01
C SER A 808 38.52 -33.77 -24.67
N PRO A 809 37.28 -33.94 -24.15
CA PRO A 809 36.12 -33.16 -24.62
C PRO A 809 36.34 -31.65 -24.47
N VAL A 810 35.80 -30.86 -25.40
CA VAL A 810 35.87 -29.40 -25.33
C VAL A 810 35.05 -28.92 -24.13
N PRO A 811 35.66 -28.18 -23.18
CA PRO A 811 34.98 -27.77 -21.96
C PRO A 811 33.99 -26.62 -22.22
N GLU A 812 32.99 -26.53 -21.35
CA GLU A 812 32.06 -25.40 -21.26
C GLU A 812 32.72 -24.19 -20.57
N ALA A 813 33.84 -23.73 -21.14
CA ALA A 813 34.68 -22.65 -20.62
C ALA A 813 35.26 -21.74 -21.75
N PRO A 814 35.73 -20.53 -21.42
CA PRO A 814 36.41 -19.65 -22.38
C PRO A 814 37.69 -20.28 -22.95
N ILE A 815 37.97 -20.08 -24.24
CA ILE A 815 39.17 -20.62 -24.90
C ILE A 815 39.93 -19.52 -25.63
N HIS A 816 41.21 -19.41 -25.31
CA HIS A 816 42.04 -18.29 -25.71
C HIS A 816 42.88 -18.56 -26.96
N ASP A 817 43.16 -19.83 -27.26
CA ASP A 817 43.91 -20.22 -28.45
C ASP A 817 43.07 -19.97 -29.70
N LEU A 818 43.40 -18.93 -30.46
CA LEU A 818 42.68 -18.56 -31.67
C LEU A 818 42.92 -19.55 -32.83
N THR A 819 43.95 -20.39 -32.76
CA THR A 819 44.31 -21.31 -33.83
C THR A 819 43.33 -22.49 -33.96
N ILE A 820 42.56 -22.76 -32.89
CA ILE A 820 41.55 -23.83 -32.87
C ILE A 820 40.30 -23.51 -33.69
N ALA A 821 40.09 -22.24 -34.05
CA ALA A 821 38.99 -21.86 -34.89
C ALA A 821 39.15 -22.46 -36.30
N GLY A 822 38.02 -22.79 -36.93
CA GLY A 822 38.00 -23.18 -38.34
C GLY A 822 38.78 -22.19 -39.22
N ALA A 823 39.37 -22.65 -40.32
CA ALA A 823 40.30 -21.86 -41.16
C ALA A 823 39.67 -20.65 -41.89
N GLN A 824 38.44 -20.29 -41.55
CA GLN A 824 37.62 -19.28 -42.22
C GLN A 824 37.41 -18.07 -41.30
N GLY A 825 37.30 -16.86 -41.87
CA GLY A 825 37.11 -15.61 -41.13
C GLY A 825 35.90 -15.63 -40.19
N TYR A 826 34.84 -16.36 -40.55
CA TYR A 826 33.64 -16.55 -39.73
C TYR A 826 33.94 -17.19 -38.36
N SER A 827 34.56 -18.38 -38.35
CA SER A 827 34.84 -19.13 -37.12
C SER A 827 35.74 -18.35 -36.17
N LEU A 828 36.79 -17.73 -36.72
CA LEU A 828 37.72 -16.92 -35.96
C LEU A 828 37.04 -15.66 -35.38
N SER A 829 36.18 -15.00 -36.16
CA SER A 829 35.43 -13.83 -35.67
C SER A 829 34.50 -14.17 -34.49
N LYS A 830 33.90 -15.37 -34.49
CA LYS A 830 33.06 -15.87 -33.41
C LYS A 830 33.88 -16.07 -32.14
N LEU A 831 35.04 -16.72 -32.22
CA LEU A 831 35.95 -16.92 -31.08
C LEU A 831 36.48 -15.60 -30.53
N MET A 832 36.84 -14.65 -31.40
CA MET A 832 37.26 -13.31 -30.97
C MET A 832 36.18 -12.57 -30.17
N ALA A 833 34.91 -12.73 -30.56
CA ALA A 833 33.80 -12.17 -29.80
C ALA A 833 33.59 -12.85 -28.43
N GLU A 834 33.83 -14.17 -28.32
CA GLU A 834 33.82 -14.88 -27.03
C GLU A 834 34.88 -14.28 -26.09
N ASN A 835 36.12 -14.13 -26.57
CA ASN A 835 37.22 -13.59 -25.76
C ASN A 835 36.99 -12.11 -25.39
N LEU A 836 36.38 -11.33 -26.29
CA LEU A 836 35.97 -9.95 -25.97
C LEU A 836 34.96 -9.90 -24.82
N LEU A 837 33.98 -10.81 -24.82
CA LEU A 837 32.99 -10.89 -23.73
C LEU A 837 33.63 -11.34 -22.43
N GLU A 838 34.59 -12.26 -22.45
CA GLU A 838 35.32 -12.66 -21.25
C GLU A 838 36.08 -11.48 -20.64
N GLN A 839 36.76 -10.69 -21.47
CA GLN A 839 37.42 -9.46 -21.00
C GLN A 839 36.40 -8.43 -20.48
N ALA A 840 35.22 -8.33 -21.10
CA ALA A 840 34.17 -7.44 -20.63
C ALA A 840 33.62 -7.84 -19.24
N VAL A 841 33.45 -9.14 -18.99
CA VAL A 841 33.06 -9.66 -17.67
C VAL A 841 34.13 -9.29 -16.65
N LYS A 842 35.40 -9.64 -16.90
CA LYS A 842 36.52 -9.41 -15.97
C LYS A 842 36.79 -7.93 -15.68
N VAL A 843 36.76 -7.07 -16.70
CA VAL A 843 37.15 -5.64 -16.57
C VAL A 843 35.97 -4.76 -16.16
N SER A 844 34.78 -5.05 -16.67
CA SER A 844 33.61 -4.17 -16.52
C SER A 844 32.49 -4.75 -15.68
N GLY A 845 32.58 -6.01 -15.23
CA GLY A 845 31.55 -6.68 -14.43
C GLY A 845 30.19 -6.74 -15.14
N VAL A 846 30.19 -6.95 -16.45
CA VAL A 846 28.96 -7.12 -17.23
C VAL A 846 28.50 -8.57 -17.14
N ASP A 847 27.21 -8.81 -16.88
CA ASP A 847 26.63 -10.16 -16.94
C ASP A 847 26.55 -10.61 -18.41
N ALA A 848 27.41 -11.56 -18.79
CA ALA A 848 27.45 -12.08 -20.15
C ALA A 848 27.55 -13.61 -20.16
N SER A 849 27.03 -14.22 -21.21
CA SER A 849 27.16 -15.65 -21.45
C SER A 849 27.28 -15.93 -22.94
N VAL A 850 27.98 -17.01 -23.27
CA VAL A 850 28.20 -17.49 -24.63
C VAL A 850 27.52 -18.83 -24.80
N CYS A 851 26.84 -19.03 -25.92
CA CYS A 851 26.29 -20.32 -26.31
C CYS A 851 26.83 -20.72 -27.68
N ARG A 852 27.72 -21.71 -27.73
CA ARG A 852 28.20 -22.29 -28.98
C ARG A 852 27.14 -23.24 -29.52
N VAL A 853 26.52 -22.86 -30.64
CA VAL A 853 25.44 -23.63 -31.26
C VAL A 853 26.00 -24.60 -32.29
N GLY A 854 25.54 -25.85 -32.22
CA GLY A 854 25.86 -26.91 -33.19
C GLY A 854 25.03 -26.85 -34.47
N GLN A 855 24.90 -27.99 -35.14
CA GLN A 855 24.05 -28.07 -36.34
C GLN A 855 22.57 -27.85 -35.98
N ILE A 856 21.99 -26.83 -36.59
CA ILE A 856 20.57 -26.50 -36.48
C ILE A 856 19.80 -27.34 -37.50
N ALA A 857 18.87 -28.17 -37.03
CA ALA A 857 17.99 -28.99 -37.87
C ALA A 857 16.61 -28.37 -38.05
N GLY A 858 15.79 -28.97 -38.92
CA GLY A 858 14.40 -28.58 -39.14
C GLY A 858 13.55 -28.64 -37.87
N PRO A 859 12.46 -27.87 -37.80
CA PRO A 859 11.57 -27.88 -36.65
C PRO A 859 10.81 -29.20 -36.55
N VAL A 860 10.44 -29.59 -35.34
CA VAL A 860 9.71 -30.86 -35.08
C VAL A 860 8.34 -30.65 -34.42
N THR A 861 8.02 -29.42 -34.02
CA THR A 861 6.77 -29.06 -33.34
C THR A 861 5.77 -28.30 -34.23
N THR A 862 6.17 -27.87 -35.43
CA THR A 862 5.34 -27.07 -36.35
C THR A 862 4.61 -27.91 -37.41
N GLY A 863 4.67 -29.24 -37.30
CA GLY A 863 4.09 -30.17 -38.27
C GLY A 863 4.69 -30.02 -39.66
N ASP A 864 3.91 -30.33 -40.69
CA ASP A 864 4.37 -30.36 -42.10
C ASP A 864 4.65 -28.96 -42.68
N LYS A 865 4.30 -27.88 -41.96
CA LYS A 865 4.55 -26.49 -42.37
C LYS A 865 5.91 -25.96 -41.91
N GLY A 866 6.64 -26.71 -41.09
CA GLY A 866 8.01 -26.33 -40.72
C GLY A 866 8.94 -26.25 -41.93
N GLU A 867 10.08 -25.58 -41.77
CA GLU A 867 11.05 -25.45 -42.86
C GLU A 867 12.48 -25.52 -42.33
N TRP A 868 13.22 -26.56 -42.75
CA TRP A 868 14.67 -26.55 -42.79
C TRP A 868 15.12 -26.03 -44.16
N ASN A 869 15.97 -25.00 -44.18
CA ASN A 869 16.45 -24.39 -45.42
C ASN A 869 17.07 -25.42 -46.38
N LYS A 870 16.40 -25.65 -47.52
CA LYS A 870 16.79 -26.63 -48.55
C LYS A 870 18.17 -26.37 -49.18
N GLN A 871 18.74 -25.18 -48.98
CA GLN A 871 20.05 -24.81 -49.50
C GLN A 871 21.20 -25.16 -48.54
N GLU A 872 20.90 -25.59 -47.32
CA GLU A 872 21.93 -26.07 -46.38
C GLU A 872 22.49 -27.42 -46.81
N TRP A 873 23.66 -27.76 -46.26
CA TRP A 873 24.43 -28.92 -46.70
C TRP A 873 23.63 -30.22 -46.65
N PHE A 874 22.93 -30.49 -45.54
CA PHE A 874 22.20 -31.75 -45.39
C PHE A 874 21.01 -31.91 -46.37
N PRO A 875 20.09 -30.94 -46.48
CA PRO A 875 19.01 -31.02 -47.47
C PRO A 875 19.51 -31.13 -48.92
N THR A 876 20.61 -30.45 -49.27
CA THR A 876 21.16 -30.56 -50.62
C THR A 876 21.80 -31.92 -50.90
N ILE A 877 22.29 -32.65 -49.89
CA ILE A 877 22.69 -34.06 -50.05
C ILE A 877 21.48 -34.89 -50.44
N VAL A 878 20.36 -34.77 -49.71
CA VAL A 878 19.13 -35.53 -49.98
C VAL A 878 18.61 -35.22 -51.38
N GLU A 879 18.45 -33.95 -51.73
CA GLU A 879 17.93 -33.54 -53.05
C GLU A 879 18.86 -33.94 -54.20
N SER A 880 20.17 -33.79 -54.03
CA SER A 880 21.14 -34.20 -55.07
C SER A 880 21.22 -35.71 -55.24
N SER A 881 21.01 -36.46 -54.15
CA SER A 881 20.96 -37.92 -54.17
C SER A 881 19.78 -38.44 -54.99
N LYS A 882 18.65 -37.73 -54.98
CA LYS A 882 17.47 -38.03 -55.81
C LYS A 882 17.78 -37.88 -57.30
N TYR A 883 18.50 -36.82 -57.69
CA TYR A 883 18.92 -36.59 -59.06
C TYR A 883 19.91 -37.65 -59.55
N MET A 884 20.97 -37.91 -58.76
CA MET A 884 22.03 -38.85 -59.11
C MET A 884 21.63 -40.33 -58.96
N LYS A 885 20.52 -40.61 -58.28
CA LYS A 885 20.13 -41.96 -57.81
C LYS A 885 21.25 -42.62 -56.99
N MET A 886 21.92 -41.81 -56.17
CA MET A 886 23.03 -42.23 -55.31
C MET A 886 22.88 -41.54 -53.96
N LEU A 887 22.67 -42.30 -52.89
CA LEU A 887 22.64 -41.81 -51.51
C LEU A 887 23.95 -42.23 -50.81
N PRO A 888 24.65 -41.33 -50.11
CA PRO A 888 25.89 -41.70 -49.45
C PRO A 888 25.64 -42.68 -48.29
N SER A 889 26.55 -43.62 -48.06
CA SER A 889 26.46 -44.62 -46.99
C SER A 889 27.03 -44.14 -45.65
N ASN A 890 27.76 -43.02 -45.65
CA ASN A 890 28.24 -42.26 -44.48
C ASN A 890 28.31 -40.76 -44.85
N LEU A 891 28.43 -39.88 -43.86
CA LEU A 891 28.58 -38.43 -44.06
C LEU A 891 30.02 -37.94 -43.85
N GLY A 892 31.02 -38.77 -44.15
CA GLY A 892 32.42 -38.45 -43.93
C GLY A 892 32.69 -38.12 -42.46
N THR A 893 33.36 -37.00 -42.20
CA THR A 893 33.67 -36.53 -40.83
C THR A 893 32.43 -36.11 -40.01
N LEU A 894 31.24 -36.00 -40.64
CA LEU A 894 29.98 -35.59 -40.02
C LEU A 894 29.00 -36.76 -39.82
N ASP A 895 29.48 -38.01 -39.76
CA ASP A 895 28.63 -39.21 -39.63
C ASP A 895 27.87 -39.30 -38.29
N ARG A 896 28.42 -38.65 -37.25
CA ARG A 896 27.80 -38.51 -35.93
C ARG A 896 26.77 -37.37 -35.94
N ILE A 897 25.54 -37.67 -35.53
CA ILE A 897 24.41 -36.74 -35.58
C ILE A 897 24.08 -36.24 -34.18
N GLU A 898 24.41 -34.97 -33.95
CA GLU A 898 24.12 -34.22 -32.72
C GLU A 898 23.22 -33.00 -32.98
N TRP A 899 22.43 -33.06 -34.05
CA TRP A 899 21.64 -31.93 -34.52
C TRP A 899 20.51 -31.58 -33.54
N VAL A 900 20.22 -30.28 -33.44
CA VAL A 900 19.16 -29.76 -32.57
C VAL A 900 18.07 -29.13 -33.45
N PRO A 901 16.81 -29.59 -33.37
CA PRO A 901 15.69 -28.94 -34.05
C PRO A 901 15.59 -27.45 -33.70
N VAL A 902 15.43 -26.59 -34.70
CA VAL A 902 15.49 -25.13 -34.54
C VAL A 902 14.47 -24.54 -33.57
N ASP A 903 13.31 -25.16 -33.45
CA ASP A 903 12.24 -24.78 -32.51
C ASP A 903 12.59 -25.14 -31.06
N LEU A 904 13.15 -26.34 -30.83
CA LEU A 904 13.65 -26.73 -29.52
C LEU A 904 14.92 -25.96 -29.13
N LEU A 905 15.79 -25.66 -30.11
CA LEU A 905 16.96 -24.82 -29.91
C LEU A 905 16.57 -23.41 -29.45
N ALA A 906 15.48 -22.87 -29.98
CA ALA A 906 14.96 -21.58 -29.54
C ALA A 906 14.52 -21.62 -28.06
N GLU A 907 13.86 -22.69 -27.61
CA GLU A 907 13.53 -22.89 -26.20
C GLU A 907 14.78 -23.01 -25.33
N ILE A 908 15.79 -23.78 -25.76
CA ILE A 908 17.08 -23.94 -25.07
C ILE A 908 17.76 -22.58 -24.89
N VAL A 909 17.86 -21.78 -25.95
CA VAL A 909 18.49 -20.45 -25.88
C VAL A 909 17.74 -19.51 -24.93
N VAL A 910 16.40 -19.52 -24.94
CA VAL A 910 15.59 -18.70 -24.04
C VAL A 910 15.76 -19.13 -22.57
N GLU A 911 15.87 -20.43 -22.30
CA GLU A 911 16.17 -20.97 -20.96
C GLU A 911 17.57 -20.55 -20.48
N LEU A 912 18.60 -20.72 -21.32
CA LEU A 912 19.99 -20.39 -20.98
C LEU A 912 20.22 -18.88 -20.83
N ALA A 913 19.46 -18.05 -21.55
CA ALA A 913 19.48 -16.59 -21.39
C ALA A 913 18.82 -16.12 -20.07
N GLY A 914 18.22 -17.04 -19.30
CA GLY A 914 17.59 -16.73 -18.02
C GLY A 914 16.31 -15.90 -18.17
N VAL A 915 15.61 -16.04 -19.30
CA VAL A 915 14.37 -15.30 -19.55
C VAL A 915 13.25 -15.87 -18.69
N GLY A 916 12.69 -15.04 -17.80
CA GLY A 916 11.62 -15.37 -16.86
C GLY A 916 12.10 -15.98 -15.54
N ALA A 917 13.40 -16.05 -15.30
CA ALA A 917 13.97 -16.58 -14.07
C ALA A 917 14.14 -15.50 -12.99
N LYS A 918 13.93 -15.86 -11.71
CA LYS A 918 14.20 -14.93 -10.60
C LYS A 918 15.71 -14.86 -10.36
N LYS A 919 16.23 -13.68 -9.99
CA LYS A 919 17.68 -13.43 -9.84
C LYS A 919 18.41 -14.48 -8.95
N ALA A 920 17.74 -14.94 -7.89
CA ALA A 920 18.24 -15.98 -6.98
C ALA A 920 18.33 -17.42 -7.57
N GLU A 921 17.74 -17.69 -8.74
CA GLU A 921 17.78 -19.03 -9.38
C GLU A 921 19.04 -19.22 -10.26
N PHE A 922 19.80 -18.15 -10.51
CA PHE A 922 20.99 -18.13 -11.37
C PHE A 922 22.28 -17.69 -10.64
N GLU A 923 22.22 -17.46 -9.33
CA GLU A 923 23.36 -17.16 -8.45
C GLU A 923 24.20 -18.44 -8.21
N GLU A 924 25.15 -18.67 -9.10
CA GLU A 924 26.46 -19.24 -8.72
C GLU A 924 27.41 -18.04 -8.73
N ASP A 925 27.95 -17.70 -7.54
CA ASP A 925 28.91 -16.61 -7.27
C ASP A 925 30.25 -16.90 -7.97
N ASP A 926 30.31 -16.67 -9.28
CA ASP A 926 31.58 -16.55 -9.99
C ASP A 926 31.52 -15.35 -10.94
N ASP A 927 32.47 -14.42 -10.78
CA ASP A 927 32.71 -13.25 -11.65
C ASP A 927 33.25 -13.66 -13.04
N GLU A 928 32.84 -14.82 -13.57
CA GLU A 928 33.37 -15.45 -14.77
C GLU A 928 32.34 -15.55 -15.93
N LEU A 929 32.85 -15.60 -17.16
CA LEU A 929 32.02 -15.75 -18.36
C LEU A 929 31.44 -17.18 -18.44
N LYS A 930 30.11 -17.28 -18.42
CA LYS A 930 29.41 -18.56 -18.59
C LYS A 930 29.42 -18.99 -20.05
N VAL A 931 29.91 -20.20 -20.33
CA VAL A 931 29.96 -20.78 -21.68
C VAL A 931 29.07 -22.02 -21.73
N TYR A 932 28.26 -22.13 -22.79
CA TYR A 932 27.30 -23.22 -23.01
C TYR A 932 27.51 -23.86 -24.37
N HIS A 933 27.22 -25.15 -24.47
CA HIS A 933 27.22 -25.92 -25.71
C HIS A 933 25.81 -26.42 -26.04
N ALA A 934 25.17 -25.82 -27.05
CA ALA A 934 23.85 -26.24 -27.53
C ALA A 934 23.99 -27.27 -28.65
N VAL A 935 24.42 -28.47 -28.28
CA VAL A 935 24.50 -29.68 -29.12
C VAL A 935 23.70 -30.81 -28.47
N ASN A 936 23.16 -31.73 -29.26
CA ASN A 936 22.34 -32.81 -28.70
C ASN A 936 23.20 -33.81 -27.91
N PRO A 937 23.02 -33.95 -26.58
CA PRO A 937 23.82 -34.89 -25.78
C PRO A 937 23.47 -36.35 -26.08
N LYS A 938 22.34 -36.62 -26.75
CA LYS A 938 21.92 -37.97 -27.16
C LYS A 938 22.18 -38.14 -28.65
N LEU A 939 23.21 -38.90 -28.97
CA LEU A 939 23.71 -39.06 -30.33
C LEU A 939 22.81 -39.97 -31.17
N SER A 940 22.74 -39.67 -32.46
CA SER A 940 22.30 -40.57 -33.52
C SER A 940 23.43 -40.72 -34.55
N TYR A 941 23.25 -41.57 -35.56
CA TYR A 941 24.26 -41.80 -36.60
C TYR A 941 23.59 -41.88 -37.97
N TRP A 942 24.33 -41.51 -39.01
CA TRP A 942 23.81 -41.55 -40.38
C TRP A 942 23.23 -42.91 -40.76
N GLN A 943 23.89 -44.00 -40.36
CA GLN A 943 23.45 -45.37 -40.63
C GLN A 943 22.04 -45.68 -40.09
N VAL A 944 21.60 -44.97 -39.05
CA VAL A 944 20.26 -45.13 -38.46
C VAL A 944 19.20 -44.44 -39.32
N ILE A 945 19.52 -43.27 -39.90
CA ILE A 945 18.55 -42.42 -40.61
C ILE A 945 18.58 -42.55 -42.14
N ALA A 946 19.72 -42.93 -42.72
CA ALA A 946 19.89 -43.13 -44.16
C ALA A 946 18.87 -44.12 -44.76
N PRO A 947 18.51 -45.24 -44.10
CA PRO A 947 17.51 -46.17 -44.63
C PRO A 947 16.12 -45.53 -44.81
N THR A 948 15.74 -44.59 -43.94
CA THR A 948 14.45 -43.88 -44.02
C THR A 948 14.41 -42.98 -45.24
N ILE A 949 15.51 -42.26 -45.51
CA ILE A 949 15.65 -41.44 -46.71
C ILE A 949 15.65 -42.31 -47.97
N LEU A 950 16.41 -43.42 -47.96
CA LEU A 950 16.50 -44.34 -49.10
C LEU A 950 15.14 -44.92 -49.49
N LYS A 951 14.25 -45.21 -48.53
CA LYS A 951 12.88 -45.69 -48.79
C LYS A 951 12.01 -44.68 -49.55
N LYS A 952 12.34 -43.38 -49.50
CA LYS A 952 11.61 -42.30 -50.19
C LYS A 952 12.24 -41.91 -51.53
N MET A 953 13.39 -42.48 -51.87
CA MET A 953 14.12 -42.19 -53.11
C MET A 953 13.53 -42.93 -54.32
N PRO A 954 13.82 -42.48 -55.56
CA PRO A 954 13.44 -43.21 -56.77
C PRO A 954 13.96 -44.65 -56.78
N ALA A 955 13.17 -45.57 -57.34
CA ALA A 955 13.56 -46.97 -57.48
C ALA A 955 14.91 -47.11 -58.21
N GLY A 956 15.79 -47.95 -57.67
CA GLY A 956 17.15 -48.16 -58.18
C GLY A 956 18.22 -47.20 -57.63
N THR A 957 17.89 -46.34 -56.67
CA THR A 957 18.88 -45.52 -55.95
C THR A 957 19.85 -46.41 -55.18
N ARG A 958 21.15 -46.25 -55.41
CA ARG A 958 22.22 -47.03 -54.74
C ARG A 958 22.71 -46.32 -53.49
N SER A 959 23.01 -47.07 -52.43
CA SER A 959 23.81 -46.56 -51.31
C SER A 959 25.29 -46.70 -51.67
N VAL A 960 26.06 -45.61 -51.63
CA VAL A 960 27.44 -45.55 -52.14
C VAL A 960 28.39 -44.88 -51.13
N PRO A 961 29.70 -45.17 -51.13
CA PRO A 961 30.65 -44.45 -50.29
C PRO A 961 30.62 -42.94 -50.52
N TRP A 962 30.96 -42.14 -49.49
CA TRP A 962 30.99 -40.67 -49.58
C TRP A 962 31.86 -40.17 -50.75
N THR A 963 33.03 -40.78 -50.96
CA THR A 963 33.93 -40.47 -52.08
C THR A 963 33.29 -40.70 -53.45
N GLU A 964 32.53 -41.79 -53.62
CA GLU A 964 31.78 -42.07 -54.85
C GLU A 964 30.65 -41.06 -55.06
N TRP A 965 29.98 -40.65 -53.98
CA TRP A 965 28.93 -39.64 -54.04
C TRP A 965 29.46 -38.25 -54.45
N VAL A 966 30.58 -37.82 -53.86
CA VAL A 966 31.26 -36.55 -54.21
C VAL A 966 31.77 -36.59 -55.65
N GLN A 967 32.33 -37.72 -56.09
CA GLN A 967 32.72 -37.89 -57.49
C GLN A 967 31.51 -37.82 -58.43
N GLY A 968 30.37 -38.40 -58.04
CA GLY A 968 29.10 -38.29 -58.76
C GLY A 968 28.64 -36.84 -58.95
N LEU A 969 28.79 -35.98 -57.93
CA LEU A 969 28.54 -34.55 -58.08
C LEU A 969 29.49 -33.92 -59.11
N ARG A 970 30.80 -34.22 -59.02
CA ARG A 970 31.82 -33.68 -59.92
C ARG A 970 31.56 -34.07 -61.39
N ASP A 971 31.16 -35.30 -61.64
CA ASP A 971 30.87 -35.81 -63.00
C ASP A 971 29.70 -35.06 -63.66
N HIS A 972 28.75 -34.57 -62.85
CA HIS A 972 27.59 -33.80 -63.31
C HIS A 972 27.81 -32.29 -63.34
N GLN A 973 28.97 -31.78 -62.89
CA GLN A 973 29.27 -30.35 -62.80
C GLN A 973 29.17 -29.63 -64.16
N ARG A 974 29.42 -30.34 -65.26
CA ARG A 974 29.36 -29.80 -66.63
C ARG A 974 28.00 -29.94 -67.31
N THR A 975 27.10 -30.78 -66.78
CA THR A 975 25.87 -31.20 -67.46
C THR A 975 24.59 -30.82 -66.72
N ALA A 976 24.64 -30.68 -65.40
CA ALA A 976 23.50 -30.29 -64.57
C ALA A 976 23.62 -28.83 -64.11
N THR A 977 22.48 -28.14 -63.98
CA THR A 977 22.47 -26.81 -63.38
C THR A 977 22.41 -26.91 -61.86
N ALA A 978 22.85 -25.86 -61.15
CA ALA A 978 22.74 -25.77 -59.70
C ALA A 978 21.28 -25.73 -59.17
N LYS A 979 20.29 -25.72 -60.08
CA LYS A 979 18.85 -25.88 -59.77
C LYS A 979 18.45 -27.36 -59.73
N ASP A 980 19.01 -28.17 -60.62
CA ASP A 980 18.70 -29.61 -60.74
C ASP A 980 19.56 -30.45 -59.77
N LEU A 981 20.80 -29.98 -59.51
CA LEU A 981 21.77 -30.63 -58.63
C LEU A 981 22.33 -29.61 -57.62
N PRO A 982 21.59 -29.31 -56.53
CA PRO A 982 21.94 -28.21 -55.63
C PRO A 982 23.24 -28.43 -54.85
N GLY A 983 23.68 -29.68 -54.68
CA GLY A 983 24.94 -30.05 -54.02
C GLY A 983 26.19 -29.52 -54.72
N LEU A 984 26.11 -29.18 -56.01
CA LEU A 984 27.23 -28.56 -56.74
C LEU A 984 27.71 -27.25 -56.11
N LYS A 985 26.83 -26.51 -55.43
CA LYS A 985 27.17 -25.24 -54.77
C LYS A 985 28.09 -25.42 -53.56
N LEU A 986 28.17 -26.63 -53.01
CA LEU A 986 28.91 -26.98 -51.80
C LEU A 986 29.94 -28.09 -52.08
N LEU A 987 30.33 -28.30 -53.35
CA LEU A 987 31.24 -29.38 -53.75
C LEU A 987 32.57 -29.34 -52.99
N GLU A 988 33.23 -28.18 -52.94
CA GLU A 988 34.50 -28.00 -52.21
C GLU A 988 34.35 -28.29 -50.71
N PHE A 989 33.19 -27.94 -50.12
CA PHE A 989 32.88 -28.28 -48.73
C PHE A 989 32.76 -29.79 -48.54
N TYR A 990 32.08 -30.51 -49.45
CA TYR A 990 31.94 -31.96 -49.39
C TYR A 990 33.24 -32.72 -49.63
N GLU A 991 34.10 -32.21 -50.50
CA GLU A 991 35.46 -32.71 -50.69
C GLU A 991 36.27 -32.59 -49.38
N GLY A 992 36.10 -31.49 -48.63
CA GLY A 992 36.71 -31.31 -47.32
C GLY A 992 36.22 -32.27 -46.23
N LEU A 993 35.12 -33.00 -46.45
CA LEU A 993 34.60 -34.02 -45.52
C LEU A 993 35.11 -35.43 -45.83
N ILE A 994 35.89 -35.62 -46.90
CA ILE A 994 36.50 -36.91 -47.23
C ILE A 994 37.48 -37.28 -46.12
N MET A 995 37.25 -38.45 -45.49
CA MET A 995 38.14 -38.97 -44.46
C MET A 995 39.51 -39.32 -45.06
N PRO A 996 40.64 -38.79 -44.53
CA PRO A 996 41.96 -39.28 -44.87
C PRO A 996 42.13 -40.73 -44.40
N GLU A 997 42.64 -41.61 -45.25
CA GLU A 997 42.77 -43.06 -44.96
C GLU A 997 43.66 -43.36 -43.72
N ASP A 998 44.50 -42.40 -43.30
CA ASP A 998 45.52 -42.59 -42.25
C ASP A 998 45.28 -41.81 -40.94
N ILE A 999 44.17 -41.08 -40.78
CA ILE A 999 43.91 -40.26 -39.58
C ILE A 999 42.67 -40.77 -38.84
N LYS A 1000 42.86 -41.25 -37.60
CA LYS A 1000 41.77 -41.41 -36.63
C LYS A 1000 41.24 -40.02 -36.28
N ILE A 1001 40.15 -39.62 -36.91
CA ILE A 1001 39.44 -38.39 -36.52
C ILE A 1001 38.69 -38.72 -35.23
N THR A 1002 39.26 -38.31 -34.09
CA THR A 1002 38.54 -38.35 -32.82
C THR A 1002 37.29 -37.48 -32.97
N PRO A 1003 36.07 -38.01 -32.75
CA PRO A 1003 34.85 -37.23 -32.91
C PRO A 1003 34.89 -36.01 -32.01
N PHE A 1004 34.70 -34.82 -32.60
CA PHE A 1004 34.72 -33.52 -31.94
C PHE A 1004 33.78 -33.45 -30.72
N ASN A 1005 34.20 -33.87 -29.52
CA ASN A 1005 33.27 -34.10 -28.41
C ASN A 1005 33.13 -32.83 -27.56
N LEU A 1006 31.90 -32.36 -27.32
CA LEU A 1006 31.64 -31.19 -26.50
C LEU A 1006 31.04 -31.61 -25.15
N GLU A 1007 31.54 -31.04 -24.07
CA GLU A 1007 30.86 -31.15 -22.78
C GLU A 1007 29.52 -30.42 -22.82
N THR A 1008 28.49 -30.99 -22.18
CA THR A 1008 27.15 -30.40 -22.09
C THR A 1008 26.61 -30.44 -20.66
N GLY A 1009 27.48 -30.66 -19.67
CA GLY A 1009 27.10 -30.87 -18.28
C GLY A 1009 26.45 -29.65 -17.66
N ILE A 1010 27.05 -28.47 -17.83
CA ILE A 1010 26.53 -27.18 -17.37
C ILE A 1010 25.25 -26.84 -18.16
N THR A 1011 25.29 -26.91 -19.48
CA THR A 1011 24.13 -26.59 -20.33
C THR A 1011 22.93 -27.49 -20.02
N SER A 1012 23.14 -28.80 -19.82
CA SER A 1012 22.07 -29.75 -19.48
C SER A 1012 21.50 -29.57 -18.08
N ARG A 1013 22.26 -28.99 -17.14
CA ARG A 1013 21.73 -28.60 -15.82
C ARG A 1013 20.79 -27.40 -15.95
N LYS A 1014 21.20 -26.37 -16.70
CA LYS A 1014 20.48 -25.09 -16.83
C LYS A 1014 19.31 -25.15 -17.84
N SER A 1015 19.38 -25.97 -18.89
CA SER A 1015 18.28 -26.16 -19.84
C SER A 1015 17.55 -27.50 -19.63
N LYS A 1016 16.27 -27.40 -19.26
CA LYS A 1016 15.38 -28.58 -19.16
C LYS A 1016 15.08 -29.15 -20.54
N THR A 1017 15.04 -28.32 -21.56
CA THR A 1017 14.73 -28.73 -22.94
C THR A 1017 15.88 -29.54 -23.52
N LEU A 1018 17.13 -29.10 -23.34
CA LEU A 1018 18.30 -29.87 -23.78
C LEU A 1018 18.39 -31.22 -23.08
N ARG A 1019 18.19 -31.24 -21.75
CA ARG A 1019 18.21 -32.48 -20.94
C ARG A 1019 17.17 -33.51 -21.40
N ARG A 1020 16.01 -33.05 -21.87
CA ARG A 1020 14.90 -33.90 -22.35
C ARG A 1020 15.01 -34.25 -23.84
N LEU A 1021 15.88 -33.58 -24.59
CA LEU A 1021 16.03 -33.78 -26.03
C LEU A 1021 16.28 -35.27 -26.35
N ALA A 1022 15.60 -35.80 -27.36
CA ALA A 1022 15.79 -37.15 -27.87
C ALA A 1022 16.89 -37.15 -28.95
N PRO A 1023 17.56 -38.29 -29.22
CA PRO A 1023 18.40 -38.41 -30.41
C PRO A 1023 17.56 -38.18 -31.67
N VAL A 1024 18.20 -37.73 -32.76
CA VAL A 1024 17.50 -37.57 -34.04
C VAL A 1024 16.93 -38.91 -34.49
N THR A 1025 15.61 -38.95 -34.65
CA THR A 1025 14.84 -40.16 -34.97
C THR A 1025 14.45 -40.24 -36.44
N ASN A 1026 14.05 -41.42 -36.88
CA ASN A 1026 13.48 -41.62 -38.23
C ASN A 1026 12.20 -40.81 -38.44
N ASP A 1027 11.37 -40.65 -37.40
CA ASP A 1027 10.13 -39.86 -37.48
C ASP A 1027 10.41 -38.38 -37.75
N TRP A 1028 11.46 -37.81 -37.15
CA TRP A 1028 11.89 -36.44 -37.42
C TRP A 1028 12.41 -36.28 -38.85
N VAL A 1029 13.15 -37.27 -39.34
CA VAL A 1029 13.65 -37.27 -40.72
C VAL A 1029 12.48 -37.38 -41.71
N ASP A 1030 11.52 -38.26 -41.49
CA ASP A 1030 10.30 -38.36 -42.28
C ASP A 1030 9.50 -37.05 -42.26
N LEU A 1031 9.44 -36.37 -41.11
CA LEU A 1031 8.81 -35.06 -41.00
C LEU A 1031 9.54 -33.99 -41.82
N TRP A 1032 10.87 -33.94 -41.77
CA TRP A 1032 11.65 -32.97 -42.57
C TRP A 1032 11.51 -33.22 -44.07
N LEU A 1033 11.46 -34.49 -44.51
CA LEU A 1033 11.15 -34.84 -45.89
C LEU A 1033 9.78 -34.31 -46.32
N LYS A 1034 8.75 -34.49 -45.48
CA LYS A 1034 7.41 -33.92 -45.73
C LYS A 1034 7.41 -32.40 -45.79
N GLN A 1035 8.10 -31.73 -44.87
CA GLN A 1035 8.28 -30.27 -44.85
C GLN A 1035 8.94 -29.76 -46.14
N TRP A 1036 9.82 -30.55 -46.75
CA TRP A 1036 10.41 -30.23 -48.05
C TRP A 1036 9.51 -30.55 -49.24
N ASN A 1037 8.32 -31.11 -49.05
CA ASN A 1037 7.52 -31.71 -50.12
C ASN A 1037 8.36 -32.70 -50.96
N PHE A 1038 9.25 -33.45 -50.29
CA PHE A 1038 10.10 -34.46 -50.91
C PHE A 1038 9.29 -35.70 -51.28
#